data_AF-A0A3B0KCY5-F1
#
_entry.id   AF-A0A3B0KCY5-F1
#
_cell.length_a   1.000
_cell.length_b   1.000
_cell.length_c   1.000
_cell.angle_alpha   90.00
_cell.angle_beta   90.00
_cell.angle_gamma   90.00
#
_symmetry.space_group_name_H-M   'P 1'
#
loop_
_entity.id
_entity.type
_entity.pdbx_description
1 polymer ?
#
loop_
_entity_poly.entity_id
_entity_poly.type
_entity_poly.pdbx_seq_one_letter_code
_entity_poly.pdbx_strand_id
1 'polypeptide(L)'
;MSMRTKVLGLVDVMMRVPPVLVIDEILKIGMGLPTRFYPDTSPPQSPVAEDVGFLADAGTPGAAAEAFAALKAFLGLGDEAQSSMTPTASPLEQTIDNASKKAMTNGMLSTGFNSLMSELSHDETLADVLSITTVKFMICIFGFLSAACIFMLWTRHLVMVYMFLTSLGLTFLSYWSNVSALALMEQSPCILEDLMSLNTTRLLDSGGVIMSLAPHVMAQWFMGMLFAYIHLGPRYELLQKSMPIIFTSPILIAMLPLPPHVVELLPAIAGTTPVILTLITMMYSAMEASRTVYNGYQYAMNFVSNFGLSALIENEWQRLNVPNVLRVFWTIRIIQGGYALAIADSNEPLQLFPAIEKLLVDGCETLTAVLGMTGVISMICHYIGRGFQWFLMTYDNDEEKSLGTVSAVLFYILALQTGLTSLSPEKRFVRLCRNLCLLMTALLHFLHNIVSPILMSLSAARNPSRKRHARALTVCAFLVVTPVSLLYYLWLQRSISTWLLAVTAFSVEVIVKVLVSLATYTLFLLDARRQFFWEKLDDYLYYVRAFGNSVEFCFGILLFINGAWILVFESAQNATGGAIRAIMMCIHAYFNIWCEARAGWSVFMKRRSAVHKISSLPEATPAQLQAFDDVCAICYQVIATFIPTNPSLSSRLLSHPIGNVFGQDYALPPLLPWRLLA
;
A
#
# COMPACT_ATOMS: atom_id res chain seq x y z
N MET A 1 -6.53 -20.95 22.25
CA MET A 1 -7.73 -20.90 21.38
C MET A 1 -7.95 -22.27 20.75
N SER A 2 -9.18 -22.80 20.77
CA SER A 2 -9.53 -24.07 20.14
C SER A 2 -9.35 -23.99 18.61
N MET A 3 -8.91 -25.09 17.98
CA MET A 3 -8.75 -25.20 16.52
C MET A 3 -10.01 -24.75 15.77
N ARG A 4 -11.20 -25.01 16.34
CA ARG A 4 -12.49 -24.58 15.79
C ARG A 4 -12.60 -23.06 15.62
N THR A 5 -12.12 -22.29 16.60
CA THR A 5 -12.15 -20.82 16.55
C THR A 5 -11.21 -20.28 15.46
N LYS A 6 -10.05 -20.91 15.27
CA LYS A 6 -9.12 -20.54 14.20
C LYS A 6 -9.69 -20.83 12.82
N VAL A 7 -10.33 -21.99 12.65
CA VAL A 7 -10.98 -22.38 11.39
C VAL A 7 -12.14 -21.44 11.07
N LEU A 8 -13.00 -21.13 12.05
CA LEU A 8 -14.10 -20.17 11.85
C LEU A 8 -13.60 -18.77 11.49
N GLY A 9 -12.50 -18.32 12.12
CA GLY A 9 -11.86 -17.04 11.77
C GLY A 9 -11.26 -17.05 10.35
N LEU A 10 -10.65 -18.16 9.92
CA LEU A 10 -10.14 -18.31 8.56
C LEU A 10 -11.28 -18.26 7.53
N VAL A 11 -12.39 -18.96 7.79
CA VAL A 11 -13.56 -18.99 6.91
C VAL A 11 -14.17 -17.60 6.75
N ASP A 12 -14.30 -16.85 7.85
CA ASP A 12 -14.74 -15.44 7.80
C ASP A 12 -13.84 -14.59 6.89
N VAL A 13 -12.51 -14.68 7.07
CA VAL A 13 -11.55 -13.97 6.24
C VAL A 13 -11.69 -14.37 4.76
N MET A 14 -11.81 -15.67 4.47
CA MET A 14 -11.90 -16.19 3.10
C MET A 14 -13.19 -15.73 2.40
N MET A 15 -14.32 -15.70 3.12
CA MET A 15 -15.59 -15.20 2.59
C MET A 15 -15.54 -13.70 2.25
N ARG A 16 -14.59 -12.93 2.78
CA ARG A 16 -14.46 -11.49 2.50
C ARG A 16 -13.51 -11.16 1.35
N VAL A 17 -12.84 -12.16 0.77
CA VAL A 17 -11.92 -11.96 -0.37
C VAL A 17 -12.62 -11.67 -1.69
N PRO A 18 -13.74 -12.35 -2.08
CA PRO A 18 -14.38 -12.10 -3.37
C PRO A 18 -14.80 -10.64 -3.65
N PRO A 19 -15.36 -9.87 -2.69
CA PRO A 19 -15.68 -8.46 -2.91
C PRO A 19 -14.41 -7.62 -3.16
N VAL A 20 -13.28 -7.98 -2.54
CA VAL A 20 -11.99 -7.31 -2.79
C VAL A 20 -11.48 -7.62 -4.20
N LEU A 21 -11.67 -8.84 -4.70
CA LEU A 21 -11.37 -9.18 -6.10
C LEU A 21 -12.23 -8.38 -7.09
N VAL A 22 -13.51 -8.18 -6.78
CA VAL A 22 -14.39 -7.33 -7.62
C VAL A 22 -13.90 -5.88 -7.62
N ILE A 23 -13.53 -5.34 -6.45
CA ILE A 23 -12.95 -3.99 -6.35
C ILE A 23 -11.67 -3.91 -7.17
N ASP A 24 -10.82 -4.93 -7.10
CA ASP A 24 -9.56 -4.99 -7.84
C ASP A 24 -9.76 -4.97 -9.36
N GLU A 25 -10.67 -5.79 -9.88
CA GLU A 25 -10.99 -5.83 -11.31
C GLU A 25 -11.61 -4.51 -11.80
N ILE A 26 -12.48 -3.89 -10.99
CA ILE A 26 -13.04 -2.56 -11.31
C ILE A 26 -11.92 -1.50 -11.40
N LEU A 27 -10.95 -1.55 -10.48
CA LEU A 27 -9.80 -0.66 -10.51
C LEU A 27 -8.87 -0.96 -11.70
N LYS A 28 -8.76 -2.23 -12.13
CA LYS A 28 -7.99 -2.64 -13.31
C LYS A 28 -8.61 -2.18 -14.63
N ILE A 29 -9.94 -2.21 -14.73
CA ILE A 29 -10.71 -1.71 -15.89
C ILE A 29 -10.57 -0.18 -16.04
N GLY A 30 -10.03 0.51 -15.02
CA GLY A 30 -9.55 1.87 -15.14
C GLY A 30 -10.65 2.91 -15.28
N MET A 31 -11.79 2.75 -14.57
CA MET A 31 -12.87 3.76 -14.40
C MET A 31 -13.23 4.61 -15.64
N GLY A 32 -13.02 4.11 -16.85
CA GLY A 32 -13.31 4.82 -18.10
C GLY A 32 -12.46 6.06 -18.42
N LEU A 33 -11.37 6.38 -17.71
CA LEU A 33 -10.58 7.57 -18.07
C LEU A 33 -9.80 7.36 -19.39
N PRO A 34 -10.04 8.16 -20.46
CA PRO A 34 -9.37 7.96 -21.73
C PRO A 34 -7.87 8.24 -21.59
N THR A 35 -7.04 7.24 -21.87
CA THR A 35 -5.57 7.33 -21.89
C THR A 35 -5.01 8.03 -23.14
N ARG A 36 -5.85 8.75 -23.90
CA ARG A 36 -5.51 9.28 -25.24
C ARG A 36 -4.81 10.64 -25.23
N PHE A 37 -3.88 10.87 -24.30
CA PHE A 37 -2.99 12.05 -24.33
C PHE A 37 -1.50 11.71 -24.49
N TYR A 38 -1.14 10.44 -24.73
CA TYR A 38 0.16 10.11 -25.29
C TYR A 38 -0.01 9.81 -26.78
N PRO A 39 0.60 10.59 -27.70
CA PRO A 39 0.73 10.14 -29.07
C PRO A 39 1.70 8.94 -29.08
N ASP A 40 1.18 7.76 -29.40
CA ASP A 40 1.99 6.61 -29.81
C ASP A 40 2.66 6.96 -31.13
N THR A 41 3.86 7.55 -31.06
CA THR A 41 4.79 7.54 -32.19
C THR A 41 5.47 6.18 -32.21
N SER A 42 4.83 5.19 -32.82
CA SER A 42 5.50 4.00 -33.31
C SER A 42 5.96 4.26 -34.74
N PRO A 43 7.27 4.42 -35.02
CA PRO A 43 7.74 4.37 -36.38
C PRO A 43 7.88 2.90 -36.84
N PRO A 44 7.66 2.61 -38.13
CA PRO A 44 7.78 1.26 -38.66
C PRO A 44 9.24 0.79 -38.69
N GLN A 45 9.44 -0.49 -38.39
CA GLN A 45 10.74 -1.18 -38.38
C GLN A 45 11.34 -1.31 -39.79
N SER A 46 12.63 -0.99 -39.94
CA SER A 46 13.60 -1.74 -40.77
C SER A 46 15.05 -1.36 -40.38
N PRO A 47 16.07 -2.18 -40.70
CA PRO A 47 17.21 -2.42 -39.80
C PRO A 47 18.54 -1.75 -40.18
N VAL A 48 19.50 -1.83 -39.24
CA VAL A 48 20.98 -1.79 -39.39
C VAL A 48 21.72 -0.52 -38.89
N ALA A 49 22.75 -0.82 -38.08
CA ALA A 49 24.01 -0.13 -37.80
C ALA A 49 24.16 0.82 -36.59
N GLU A 50 25.27 0.54 -35.90
CA GLU A 50 25.88 1.11 -34.70
C GLU A 50 26.34 2.58 -34.80
N ASP A 51 26.38 3.19 -33.60
CA ASP A 51 27.40 4.11 -33.04
C ASP A 51 27.34 5.64 -33.23
N VAL A 52 27.91 6.28 -32.19
CA VAL A 52 28.41 7.66 -32.04
C VAL A 52 27.44 8.75 -31.56
N GLY A 53 27.73 9.29 -30.36
CA GLY A 53 27.05 10.46 -29.78
C GLY A 53 27.58 11.80 -30.28
N PHE A 54 26.81 12.87 -30.06
CA PHE A 54 27.34 14.22 -29.83
C PHE A 54 26.26 15.16 -29.28
N LEU A 55 26.74 16.20 -28.58
CA LEU A 55 26.01 17.31 -27.97
C LEU A 55 25.39 18.28 -28.99
N ALA A 56 24.34 18.95 -28.53
CA ALA A 56 23.91 20.33 -28.85
C ALA A 56 23.54 20.70 -30.30
N ASP A 57 22.28 21.10 -30.51
CA ASP A 57 22.00 22.43 -31.08
C ASP A 57 20.63 22.97 -30.66
N ALA A 58 20.56 24.28 -30.51
CA ALA A 58 19.39 25.06 -30.16
C ALA A 58 18.70 25.57 -31.43
N GLY A 59 17.36 25.65 -31.42
CA GLY A 59 16.62 26.56 -32.31
C GLY A 59 15.39 25.97 -33.00
N THR A 60 14.22 26.11 -32.37
CA THR A 60 12.92 26.20 -33.06
C THR A 60 11.91 27.01 -32.22
N PRO A 61 11.72 28.32 -32.47
CA PRO A 61 10.70 29.13 -31.81
C PRO A 61 9.36 29.07 -32.56
N GLY A 62 8.87 27.87 -32.89
CA GLY A 62 7.63 27.67 -33.67
C GLY A 62 6.38 27.41 -32.82
N ALA A 63 6.51 26.62 -31.74
CA ALA A 63 5.36 26.14 -30.98
C ALA A 63 4.70 27.20 -30.09
N ALA A 64 5.48 28.19 -29.61
CA ALA A 64 4.94 29.28 -28.79
C ALA A 64 4.10 30.28 -29.62
N ALA A 65 4.44 30.48 -30.90
CA ALA A 65 3.71 31.36 -31.79
C ALA A 65 2.36 30.74 -32.21
N GLU A 66 2.33 29.43 -32.45
CA GLU A 66 1.08 28.69 -32.71
C GLU A 66 0.18 28.61 -31.48
N ALA A 67 0.74 28.42 -30.29
CA ALA A 67 -0.02 28.46 -29.04
C ALA A 67 -0.61 29.85 -28.77
N PHE A 68 0.13 30.92 -29.07
CA PHE A 68 -0.35 32.29 -28.91
C PHE A 68 -1.40 32.67 -29.97
N ALA A 69 -1.28 32.16 -31.19
CA ALA A 69 -2.28 32.31 -32.25
C ALA A 69 -3.58 31.56 -31.92
N ALA A 70 -3.47 30.32 -31.40
CA ALA A 70 -4.60 29.55 -30.90
C ALA A 70 -5.28 30.23 -29.70
N LEU A 71 -4.51 30.86 -28.81
CA LEU A 71 -5.03 31.65 -27.69
C LEU A 71 -5.73 32.94 -28.16
N LYS A 72 -5.18 33.63 -29.17
CA LYS A 72 -5.78 34.84 -29.78
C LYS A 72 -7.10 34.51 -30.48
N ALA A 73 -7.18 33.35 -31.14
CA ALA A 73 -8.41 32.82 -31.73
C ALA A 73 -9.43 32.39 -30.67
N PHE A 74 -8.99 31.72 -29.59
CA PHE A 74 -9.83 31.33 -28.46
C PHE A 74 -10.42 32.54 -27.70
N LEU A 75 -9.71 33.68 -27.69
CA LEU A 75 -10.13 34.92 -27.05
C LEU A 75 -10.94 35.87 -27.96
N GLY A 76 -11.15 35.52 -29.24
CA GLY A 76 -12.01 36.28 -30.16
C GLY A 76 -11.55 37.71 -30.48
N LEU A 77 -10.25 37.99 -30.42
CA LEU A 77 -9.67 39.31 -30.74
C LEU A 77 -9.31 39.39 -32.23
N GLY A 78 -10.26 39.83 -33.06
CA GLY A 78 -10.02 40.15 -34.48
C GLY A 78 -9.27 41.47 -34.65
N ASP A 79 -8.39 41.54 -35.66
CA ASP A 79 -7.68 42.75 -36.05
C ASP A 79 -8.63 43.71 -36.78
N GLU A 80 -8.97 44.84 -36.16
CA GLU A 80 -9.52 46.00 -36.90
C GLU A 80 -8.53 47.18 -36.82
N ALA A 81 -8.08 47.60 -38.00
CA ALA A 81 -7.39 48.85 -38.22
C ALA A 81 -8.35 49.88 -38.85
N GLN A 82 -8.18 51.15 -38.45
CA GLN A 82 -8.68 52.43 -39.01
C GLN A 82 -10.00 53.02 -38.45
N SER A 83 -9.91 54.04 -37.57
CA SER A 83 -10.09 55.48 -37.91
C SER A 83 -10.34 56.44 -36.72
N SER A 84 -9.69 57.62 -36.79
CA SER A 84 -9.98 58.96 -36.21
C SER A 84 -10.15 59.24 -34.69
N MET A 85 -9.09 59.85 -34.11
CA MET A 85 -9.01 61.06 -33.25
C MET A 85 -10.22 61.54 -32.40
N THR A 86 -10.12 61.53 -31.05
CA THR A 86 -9.85 62.69 -30.13
C THR A 86 -10.05 62.30 -28.64
N PRO A 87 -9.43 63.02 -27.67
CA PRO A 87 -9.02 62.45 -26.39
C PRO A 87 -9.92 62.87 -25.20
N THR A 88 -10.27 61.93 -24.32
CA THR A 88 -10.42 62.11 -22.86
C THR A 88 -11.09 60.88 -22.24
N ALA A 89 -10.29 59.85 -21.94
CA ALA A 89 -10.49 58.75 -21.00
C ALA A 89 -9.50 57.65 -21.40
N SER A 90 -8.91 56.93 -20.44
CA SER A 90 -7.92 55.91 -20.78
C SER A 90 -8.57 54.82 -21.66
N PRO A 91 -7.94 54.40 -22.79
CA PRO A 91 -8.53 53.40 -23.68
C PRO A 91 -8.73 52.06 -22.97
N LEU A 92 -7.99 51.81 -21.88
CA LEU A 92 -8.13 50.64 -21.04
C LEU A 92 -9.44 50.65 -20.24
N GLU A 93 -9.86 51.78 -19.65
CA GLU A 93 -11.10 51.87 -18.88
C GLU A 93 -12.34 51.71 -19.77
N GLN A 94 -12.36 52.31 -20.96
CA GLN A 94 -13.47 52.10 -21.90
C GLN A 94 -13.53 50.67 -22.44
N THR A 95 -12.39 49.99 -22.59
CA THR A 95 -12.35 48.58 -23.01
C THR A 95 -12.82 47.66 -21.88
N ILE A 96 -12.45 47.97 -20.63
CA ILE A 96 -12.90 47.22 -19.44
C ILE A 96 -14.40 47.42 -19.20
N ASP A 97 -14.92 48.64 -19.34
CA ASP A 97 -16.35 48.92 -19.17
C ASP A 97 -17.20 48.33 -20.30
N ASN A 98 -16.70 48.32 -21.55
CA ASN A 98 -17.38 47.64 -22.65
C ASN A 98 -17.31 46.10 -22.52
N ALA A 99 -16.19 45.55 -22.05
CA ALA A 99 -16.06 44.12 -21.74
C ALA A 99 -16.96 43.71 -20.57
N SER A 100 -17.05 44.56 -19.53
CA SER A 100 -17.93 44.38 -18.37
C SER A 100 -19.41 44.45 -18.76
N LYS A 101 -19.81 45.44 -19.58
CA LYS A 101 -21.18 45.52 -20.12
C LYS A 101 -21.52 44.33 -21.02
N LYS A 102 -20.60 43.88 -21.89
CA LYS A 102 -20.82 42.68 -22.71
C LYS A 102 -20.93 41.41 -21.85
N ALA A 103 -20.16 41.30 -20.78
CA ALA A 103 -20.20 40.19 -19.83
C ALA A 103 -21.48 40.18 -18.97
N MET A 104 -22.05 41.35 -18.66
CA MET A 104 -23.34 41.46 -17.95
C MET A 104 -24.54 41.18 -18.85
N THR A 105 -24.49 41.53 -20.14
CA THR A 105 -25.62 41.30 -21.07
C THR A 105 -25.64 39.89 -21.67
N ASN A 106 -24.46 39.30 -21.93
CA ASN A 106 -24.33 37.94 -22.42
C ASN A 106 -23.37 37.19 -21.49
N GLY A 107 -23.92 36.38 -20.59
CA GLY A 107 -23.16 35.58 -19.63
C GLY A 107 -22.11 34.72 -20.33
N MET A 108 -20.86 35.19 -20.32
CA MET A 108 -19.77 34.73 -21.21
C MET A 108 -19.32 33.29 -20.93
N LEU A 109 -19.61 32.74 -19.76
CA LEU A 109 -19.40 31.32 -19.46
C LEU A 109 -20.53 30.43 -19.98
N SER A 110 -21.76 30.94 -20.06
CA SER A 110 -22.92 30.17 -20.52
C SER A 110 -22.91 30.04 -22.05
N THR A 111 -22.68 31.11 -22.79
CA THR A 111 -22.74 31.07 -24.26
C THR A 111 -21.54 30.35 -24.87
N GLY A 112 -20.33 30.52 -24.30
CA GLY A 112 -19.14 29.76 -24.71
C GLY A 112 -19.22 28.28 -24.36
N PHE A 113 -19.69 27.94 -23.15
CA PHE A 113 -19.95 26.55 -22.76
C PHE A 113 -21.09 25.93 -23.56
N ASN A 114 -22.19 26.65 -23.82
CA ASN A 114 -23.30 26.15 -24.63
C ASN A 114 -22.94 26.03 -26.12
N SER A 115 -22.09 26.92 -26.65
CA SER A 115 -21.54 26.79 -28.01
C SER A 115 -20.62 25.59 -28.09
N LEU A 116 -19.71 25.41 -27.13
CA LEU A 116 -18.77 24.29 -27.07
C LEU A 116 -19.50 22.95 -26.81
N MET A 117 -20.58 22.97 -26.02
CA MET A 117 -21.48 21.83 -25.79
C MET A 117 -22.34 21.53 -27.03
N SER A 118 -22.73 22.56 -27.79
CA SER A 118 -23.43 22.43 -29.08
C SER A 118 -22.49 21.92 -30.20
N GLU A 119 -21.21 22.25 -30.13
CA GLU A 119 -20.17 21.78 -31.05
C GLU A 119 -19.75 20.35 -30.68
N LEU A 120 -19.65 20.03 -29.39
CA LEU A 120 -19.47 18.66 -28.88
C LEU A 120 -20.68 17.74 -29.15
N SER A 121 -21.90 18.29 -29.21
CA SER A 121 -23.11 17.49 -29.47
C SER A 121 -23.26 17.10 -30.95
N HIS A 122 -22.59 17.80 -31.86
CA HIS A 122 -22.57 17.48 -33.29
C HIS A 122 -21.54 16.41 -33.66
N ASP A 123 -20.60 16.10 -32.76
CA ASP A 123 -19.61 15.05 -32.95
C ASP A 123 -20.18 13.73 -32.39
N GLU A 124 -21.09 13.07 -33.14
CA GLU A 124 -21.80 11.84 -32.72
C GLU A 124 -20.86 10.78 -32.13
N THR A 125 -19.64 10.67 -32.67
CA THR A 125 -18.64 9.71 -32.21
C THR A 125 -18.05 10.04 -30.83
N LEU A 126 -17.91 11.32 -30.48
CA LEU A 126 -17.35 11.77 -29.20
C LEU A 126 -18.44 11.76 -28.12
N ALA A 127 -19.68 12.11 -28.48
CA ALA A 127 -20.85 11.97 -27.62
C ALA A 127 -21.13 10.50 -27.27
N ASP A 128 -21.03 9.59 -28.24
CA ASP A 128 -21.17 8.14 -28.01
C ASP A 128 -20.03 7.59 -27.14
N VAL A 129 -18.78 8.00 -27.39
CA VAL A 129 -17.63 7.61 -26.56
C VAL A 129 -17.76 8.17 -25.14
N LEU A 130 -18.21 9.40 -24.96
CA LEU A 130 -18.43 10.02 -23.65
C LEU A 130 -19.61 9.38 -22.91
N SER A 131 -20.70 9.07 -23.61
CA SER A 131 -21.86 8.35 -23.09
C SER A 131 -21.48 6.94 -22.64
N ILE A 132 -20.77 6.18 -23.48
CA ILE A 132 -20.27 4.84 -23.13
C ILE A 132 -19.29 4.92 -21.95
N THR A 133 -18.44 5.93 -21.91
CA THR A 133 -17.48 6.14 -20.82
C THR A 133 -18.16 6.48 -19.51
N THR A 134 -19.15 7.38 -19.52
CA THR A 134 -19.92 7.76 -18.34
C THR A 134 -20.81 6.62 -17.84
N VAL A 135 -21.42 5.83 -18.73
CA VAL A 135 -22.17 4.62 -18.37
C VAL A 135 -21.24 3.56 -17.75
N LYS A 136 -20.07 3.30 -18.35
CA LYS A 136 -19.05 2.41 -17.77
C LYS A 136 -18.61 2.91 -16.39
N PHE A 137 -18.39 4.21 -16.24
CA PHE A 137 -18.02 4.82 -14.96
C PHE A 137 -19.10 4.64 -13.89
N MET A 138 -20.37 4.89 -14.23
CA MET A 138 -21.49 4.69 -13.30
C MET A 138 -21.63 3.23 -12.89
N ILE A 139 -21.55 2.29 -13.83
CA ILE A 139 -21.57 0.85 -13.53
C ILE A 139 -20.39 0.47 -12.61
N CYS A 140 -19.20 1.01 -12.87
CA CYS A 140 -18.02 0.79 -12.01
C CYS A 140 -18.22 1.35 -10.61
N ILE A 141 -18.81 2.54 -10.45
CA ILE A 141 -19.14 3.12 -9.14
C ILE A 141 -20.15 2.26 -8.41
N PHE A 142 -21.25 1.88 -9.06
CA PHE A 142 -22.26 1.00 -8.44
C PHE A 142 -21.64 -0.34 -8.05
N GLY A 143 -20.81 -0.93 -8.91
CA GLY A 143 -20.04 -2.13 -8.63
C GLY A 143 -19.14 -1.96 -7.39
N PHE A 144 -18.35 -0.89 -7.36
CA PHE A 144 -17.45 -0.57 -6.24
C PHE A 144 -18.21 -0.37 -4.92
N LEU A 145 -19.28 0.43 -4.93
CA LEU A 145 -20.12 0.67 -3.76
C LEU A 145 -20.79 -0.61 -3.28
N SER A 146 -21.32 -1.43 -4.19
CA SER A 146 -21.93 -2.71 -3.84
C SER A 146 -20.94 -3.67 -3.21
N ALA A 147 -19.72 -3.78 -3.76
CA ALA A 147 -18.66 -4.63 -3.22
C ALA A 147 -18.17 -4.13 -1.86
N ALA A 148 -18.05 -2.81 -1.67
CA ALA A 148 -17.72 -2.21 -0.38
C ALA A 148 -18.81 -2.47 0.69
N CYS A 149 -20.09 -2.37 0.32
CA CYS A 149 -21.22 -2.70 1.20
C CYS A 149 -21.21 -4.18 1.61
N ILE A 150 -20.97 -5.10 0.66
CA ILE A 150 -20.84 -6.54 0.97
C ILE A 150 -19.65 -6.79 1.89
N PHE A 151 -18.52 -6.11 1.68
CA PHE A 151 -17.34 -6.22 2.53
C PHE A 151 -17.58 -5.75 3.97
N MET A 152 -18.37 -4.69 4.17
CA MET A 152 -18.71 -4.16 5.51
C MET A 152 -19.77 -4.96 6.27
N LEU A 153 -20.44 -5.91 5.60
CA LEU A 153 -21.51 -6.70 6.21
C LEU A 153 -20.98 -7.64 7.31
N TRP A 154 -21.84 -7.96 8.27
CA TRP A 154 -21.57 -8.98 9.28
C TRP A 154 -21.57 -10.39 8.67
N THR A 155 -20.79 -11.30 9.26
CA THR A 155 -20.58 -12.67 8.75
C THR A 155 -21.87 -13.44 8.53
N ARG A 156 -22.83 -13.29 9.45
CA ARG A 156 -24.15 -13.92 9.35
C ARG A 156 -24.87 -13.49 8.07
N HIS A 157 -24.93 -12.20 7.78
CA HIS A 157 -25.61 -11.68 6.59
C HIS A 157 -24.80 -11.93 5.32
N LEU A 158 -23.46 -11.94 5.41
CA LEU A 158 -22.58 -12.27 4.29
C LEU A 158 -22.82 -13.70 3.78
N VAL A 159 -22.99 -14.68 4.68
CA VAL A 159 -23.36 -16.06 4.30
C VAL A 159 -24.70 -16.08 3.57
N MET A 160 -25.70 -15.32 4.03
CA MET A 160 -27.00 -15.25 3.35
C MET A 160 -26.87 -14.75 1.91
N VAL A 161 -26.05 -13.71 1.69
CA VAL A 161 -25.79 -13.14 0.36
C VAL A 161 -25.10 -14.15 -0.55
N TYR A 162 -24.07 -14.85 -0.07
CA TYR A 162 -23.38 -15.86 -0.88
C TYR A 162 -24.26 -17.06 -1.22
N MET A 163 -25.11 -17.49 -0.29
CA MET A 163 -26.06 -18.57 -0.55
C MET A 163 -27.08 -18.15 -1.62
N PHE A 164 -27.53 -16.88 -1.60
CA PHE A 164 -28.36 -16.32 -2.66
C PHE A 164 -27.63 -16.28 -4.01
N LEU A 165 -26.42 -15.70 -4.07
CA LEU A 165 -25.61 -15.64 -5.29
C LEU A 165 -25.31 -17.03 -5.87
N THR A 166 -25.02 -18.00 -5.00
CA THR A 166 -24.80 -19.40 -5.40
C THR A 166 -26.09 -20.01 -5.95
N SER A 167 -27.24 -19.77 -5.32
CA SER A 167 -28.52 -20.28 -5.82
C SER A 167 -28.92 -19.71 -7.19
N LEU A 168 -28.66 -18.42 -7.42
CA LEU A 168 -28.87 -17.76 -8.71
C LEU A 168 -27.88 -18.29 -9.76
N GLY A 169 -26.60 -18.41 -9.39
CA GLY A 169 -25.55 -18.95 -10.24
C GLY A 169 -25.81 -20.40 -10.66
N LEU A 170 -26.27 -21.26 -9.75
CA LEU A 170 -26.66 -22.64 -10.06
C LEU A 170 -27.83 -22.70 -11.04
N THR A 171 -28.79 -21.78 -10.93
CA THR A 171 -29.93 -21.71 -11.85
C THR A 171 -29.48 -21.29 -13.25
N PHE A 172 -28.57 -20.32 -13.35
CA PHE A 172 -28.00 -19.87 -14.62
C PHE A 172 -27.10 -20.95 -15.27
N LEU A 173 -26.21 -21.56 -14.49
CA LEU A 173 -25.35 -22.66 -14.95
C LEU A 173 -26.17 -23.87 -15.39
N SER A 174 -27.25 -24.18 -14.67
CA SER A 174 -28.19 -25.24 -15.06
C SER A 174 -28.87 -24.93 -16.38
N TYR A 175 -29.34 -23.70 -16.60
CA TYR A 175 -29.91 -23.27 -17.87
C TYR A 175 -28.91 -23.43 -19.03
N TRP A 176 -27.69 -22.91 -18.88
CA TRP A 176 -26.64 -23.03 -19.89
C TRP A 176 -26.24 -24.49 -20.18
N SER A 177 -26.11 -25.30 -19.13
CA SER A 177 -25.81 -26.74 -19.25
C SER A 177 -26.95 -27.51 -19.92
N ASN A 178 -28.22 -27.13 -19.70
CA ASN A 178 -29.35 -27.74 -20.38
C ASN A 178 -29.42 -27.32 -21.86
N VAL A 179 -29.19 -26.05 -22.19
CA VAL A 179 -29.16 -25.59 -23.59
C VAL A 179 -28.04 -26.28 -24.37
N SER A 180 -26.84 -26.40 -23.78
CA SER A 180 -25.73 -27.12 -24.42
C SER A 180 -26.02 -28.62 -24.61
N ALA A 181 -26.64 -29.28 -23.63
CA ALA A 181 -27.07 -30.67 -23.75
C ALA A 181 -28.13 -30.86 -24.85
N LEU A 182 -29.10 -29.94 -24.97
CA LEU A 182 -30.14 -30.00 -26.01
C LEU A 182 -29.56 -29.77 -27.41
N ALA A 183 -28.58 -28.86 -27.57
CA ALA A 183 -27.89 -28.65 -28.85
C ALA A 183 -27.14 -29.90 -29.34
N LEU A 184 -26.62 -30.73 -28.42
CA LEU A 184 -26.02 -32.03 -28.73
C LEU A 184 -27.08 -33.08 -29.13
N MET A 185 -28.29 -32.99 -28.57
CA MET A 185 -29.40 -33.90 -28.87
C MET A 185 -30.06 -33.60 -30.21
N GLU A 186 -30.14 -32.34 -30.63
CA GLU A 186 -30.71 -31.93 -31.92
C GLU A 186 -29.94 -32.49 -33.13
N GLN A 187 -28.65 -32.78 -32.95
CA GLN A 187 -27.79 -33.39 -33.97
C GLN A 187 -27.98 -34.92 -34.09
N SER A 188 -28.71 -35.56 -33.16
CA SER A 188 -28.86 -37.01 -33.08
C SER A 188 -30.33 -37.44 -33.32
N PRO A 189 -30.60 -38.44 -34.17
CA PRO A 189 -31.94 -39.02 -34.26
C PRO A 189 -32.33 -39.71 -32.94
N CYS A 190 -33.64 -39.81 -32.71
CA CYS A 190 -34.33 -40.23 -31.48
C CYS A 190 -33.60 -41.28 -30.63
N ILE A 191 -33.00 -40.87 -29.50
CA ILE A 191 -32.21 -41.73 -28.59
C ILE A 191 -33.05 -42.83 -27.93
N LEU A 192 -34.35 -42.60 -27.71
CA LEU A 192 -35.25 -43.58 -27.08
C LEU A 192 -35.46 -44.84 -27.95
N GLU A 193 -35.43 -44.68 -29.27
CA GLU A 193 -35.53 -45.79 -30.22
C GLU A 193 -34.23 -46.61 -30.26
N ASP A 194 -33.08 -45.94 -30.12
CA ASP A 194 -31.76 -46.58 -29.96
C ASP A 194 -31.60 -47.28 -28.60
N LEU A 195 -32.17 -46.73 -27.53
CA LEU A 195 -32.15 -47.33 -26.19
C LEU A 195 -33.09 -48.54 -26.09
N MET A 196 -34.28 -48.46 -26.68
CA MET A 196 -35.22 -49.59 -26.74
C MET A 196 -34.76 -50.69 -27.71
N SER A 197 -33.99 -50.35 -28.75
CA SER A 197 -33.40 -51.32 -29.69
C SER A 197 -32.08 -51.94 -29.21
N LEU A 198 -31.56 -51.56 -28.03
CA LEU A 198 -30.36 -52.13 -27.39
C LEU A 198 -29.14 -52.18 -28.34
N ASN A 199 -28.95 -51.14 -29.16
CA ASN A 199 -27.82 -51.10 -30.09
C ASN A 199 -26.51 -50.70 -29.39
N THR A 200 -25.89 -51.69 -28.73
CA THR A 200 -24.68 -51.54 -27.92
C THR A 200 -23.47 -50.97 -28.67
N THR A 201 -23.44 -51.09 -30.00
CA THR A 201 -22.34 -50.60 -30.83
C THR A 201 -22.37 -49.09 -31.06
N ARG A 202 -23.55 -48.46 -31.11
CA ARG A 202 -23.72 -47.01 -31.29
C ARG A 202 -23.73 -46.26 -29.96
N LEU A 203 -24.15 -46.94 -28.89
CA LEU A 203 -24.31 -46.36 -27.55
C LEU A 203 -22.99 -46.23 -26.77
N LEU A 204 -22.03 -47.13 -27.00
CA LEU A 204 -20.84 -47.30 -26.14
C LEU A 204 -19.50 -46.98 -26.81
N ASP A 205 -19.49 -46.58 -28.09
CA ASP A 205 -18.23 -46.16 -28.74
C ASP A 205 -17.70 -44.86 -28.12
N SER A 206 -16.41 -44.60 -28.30
CA SER A 206 -15.65 -43.48 -27.72
C SER A 206 -16.13 -42.07 -28.08
N GLY A 207 -17.21 -41.95 -28.89
CA GLY A 207 -17.98 -40.74 -29.17
C GLY A 207 -19.51 -40.93 -29.09
N GLY A 208 -19.99 -41.97 -28.40
CA GLY A 208 -21.40 -42.30 -28.29
C GLY A 208 -22.21 -41.24 -27.54
N VAL A 209 -23.47 -41.07 -27.94
CA VAL A 209 -24.41 -40.06 -27.41
C VAL A 209 -24.62 -40.20 -25.89
N ILE A 210 -24.51 -41.42 -25.34
CA ILE A 210 -24.60 -41.65 -23.89
C ILE A 210 -23.36 -41.13 -23.16
N MET A 211 -22.15 -41.30 -23.71
CA MET A 211 -20.91 -40.86 -23.07
C MET A 211 -20.79 -39.34 -23.05
N SER A 212 -21.35 -38.65 -24.06
CA SER A 212 -21.42 -37.19 -24.10
C SER A 212 -22.57 -36.61 -23.26
N LEU A 213 -23.70 -37.30 -23.14
CA LEU A 213 -24.86 -36.81 -22.36
C LEU A 213 -24.77 -37.12 -20.86
N ALA A 214 -24.13 -38.24 -20.47
CA ALA A 214 -23.93 -38.63 -19.08
C ALA A 214 -23.32 -37.53 -18.18
N PRO A 215 -22.26 -36.80 -18.58
CA PRO A 215 -21.70 -35.73 -17.74
C PRO A 215 -22.69 -34.59 -17.52
N HIS A 216 -23.53 -34.25 -18.51
CA HIS A 216 -24.56 -33.21 -18.36
C HIS A 216 -25.66 -33.64 -17.39
N VAL A 217 -26.14 -34.88 -17.48
CA VAL A 217 -27.14 -35.42 -16.53
C VAL A 217 -26.59 -35.46 -15.11
N MET A 218 -25.36 -35.94 -14.93
CA MET A 218 -24.70 -35.98 -13.62
C MET A 218 -24.49 -34.57 -13.05
N ALA A 219 -24.09 -33.61 -13.88
CA ALA A 219 -23.93 -32.21 -13.48
C ALA A 219 -25.27 -31.57 -13.07
N GLN A 220 -26.36 -31.81 -13.81
CA GLN A 220 -27.69 -31.28 -13.45
C GLN A 220 -28.23 -31.87 -12.15
N TRP A 221 -28.08 -33.19 -11.97
CA TRP A 221 -28.48 -33.85 -10.73
C TRP A 221 -27.71 -33.29 -9.53
N PHE A 222 -26.39 -33.13 -9.67
CA PHE A 222 -25.54 -32.54 -8.63
C PHE A 222 -25.92 -31.08 -8.34
N MET A 223 -26.12 -30.25 -9.36
CA MET A 223 -26.54 -28.86 -9.21
C MET A 223 -27.91 -28.75 -8.51
N GLY A 224 -28.86 -29.61 -8.85
CA GLY A 224 -30.18 -29.65 -8.21
C GLY A 224 -30.12 -30.09 -6.74
N MET A 225 -29.27 -31.07 -6.40
CA MET A 225 -29.01 -31.45 -5.00
C MET A 225 -28.37 -30.30 -4.21
N LEU A 226 -27.39 -29.62 -4.81
CA LEU A 226 -26.71 -28.49 -4.20
C LEU A 226 -27.67 -27.32 -3.96
N PHE A 227 -28.53 -27.01 -4.92
CA PHE A 227 -29.59 -26.00 -4.79
C PHE A 227 -30.57 -26.35 -3.65
N ALA A 228 -30.98 -27.62 -3.53
CA ALA A 228 -31.86 -28.08 -2.45
C ALA A 228 -31.25 -27.95 -1.05
N TYR A 229 -29.92 -27.99 -0.93
CA TYR A 229 -29.20 -27.80 0.33
C TYR A 229 -28.95 -26.32 0.65
N ILE A 230 -28.63 -25.53 -0.37
CA ILE A 230 -28.21 -24.13 -0.23
C ILE A 230 -29.40 -23.17 -0.10
N HIS A 231 -30.56 -23.50 -0.65
CA HIS A 231 -31.68 -22.56 -0.68
C HIS A 231 -32.23 -22.21 0.72
N LEU A 232 -32.45 -20.91 0.97
CA LEU A 232 -32.86 -20.35 2.28
C LEU A 232 -34.37 -20.12 2.46
N GLY A 233 -35.18 -20.37 1.44
CA GLY A 233 -36.62 -20.12 1.50
C GLY A 233 -37.42 -21.22 2.19
N PRO A 234 -38.75 -21.20 2.04
CA PRO A 234 -39.64 -22.10 2.74
C PRO A 234 -39.34 -23.56 2.35
N ARG A 235 -38.96 -24.37 3.34
CA ARG A 235 -38.61 -25.78 3.17
C ARG A 235 -39.85 -26.64 3.16
N TYR A 236 -40.51 -26.73 2.01
CA TYR A 236 -41.49 -27.78 1.79
C TYR A 236 -40.76 -29.08 1.44
N GLU A 237 -40.97 -30.15 2.22
CA GLU A 237 -40.24 -31.42 2.04
C GLU A 237 -40.40 -32.01 0.63
N LEU A 238 -41.59 -31.86 0.04
CA LEU A 238 -41.86 -32.31 -1.32
C LEU A 238 -41.07 -31.52 -2.37
N LEU A 239 -41.00 -30.20 -2.22
CA LEU A 239 -40.27 -29.32 -3.14
C LEU A 239 -38.76 -29.55 -3.03
N GLN A 240 -38.25 -29.80 -1.82
CA GLN A 240 -36.82 -30.04 -1.60
C GLN A 240 -36.38 -31.38 -2.21
N LYS A 241 -37.20 -32.43 -2.08
CA LYS A 241 -36.92 -33.75 -2.68
C LYS A 241 -37.07 -33.73 -4.21
N SER A 242 -37.90 -32.85 -4.78
CA SER A 242 -38.12 -32.78 -6.22
C SER A 242 -37.12 -31.89 -6.98
N MET A 243 -36.29 -31.08 -6.30
CA MET A 243 -35.35 -30.17 -6.99
C MET A 243 -34.36 -30.86 -7.96
N PRO A 244 -33.69 -31.97 -7.61
CA PRO A 244 -32.82 -32.67 -8.57
C PRO A 244 -33.58 -33.14 -9.82
N ILE A 245 -34.85 -33.53 -9.65
CA ILE A 245 -35.72 -33.97 -10.74
C ILE A 245 -36.09 -32.78 -11.63
N ILE A 246 -36.41 -31.62 -11.06
CA ILE A 246 -36.75 -30.40 -11.81
C ILE A 246 -35.56 -29.97 -12.69
N PHE A 247 -34.35 -29.97 -12.15
CA PHE A 247 -33.14 -29.59 -12.90
C PHE A 247 -32.79 -30.58 -14.03
N THR A 248 -33.07 -31.87 -13.84
CA THR A 248 -32.81 -32.93 -14.82
C THR A 248 -33.96 -33.10 -15.82
N SER A 249 -35.14 -32.53 -15.53
CA SER A 249 -36.35 -32.71 -16.32
C SER A 249 -36.23 -32.32 -17.80
N PRO A 250 -35.51 -31.27 -18.21
CA PRO A 250 -35.38 -30.94 -19.64
C PRO A 250 -34.67 -32.04 -20.42
N ILE A 251 -33.64 -32.66 -19.85
CA ILE A 251 -32.90 -33.74 -20.51
C ILE A 251 -33.76 -35.01 -20.58
N LEU A 252 -34.44 -35.37 -19.48
CA LEU A 252 -35.30 -36.55 -19.43
C LEU A 252 -36.48 -36.47 -20.39
N ILE A 253 -37.10 -35.30 -20.50
CA ILE A 253 -38.25 -35.08 -21.38
C ILE A 253 -37.78 -34.92 -22.84
N ALA A 254 -36.61 -34.35 -23.10
CA ALA A 254 -36.02 -34.30 -24.45
C ALA A 254 -35.62 -35.68 -25.00
N MET A 255 -35.54 -36.73 -24.15
CA MET A 255 -35.39 -38.11 -24.63
C MET A 255 -36.67 -38.62 -25.34
N LEU A 256 -37.83 -37.98 -25.15
CA LEU A 256 -39.06 -38.32 -25.83
C LEU A 256 -39.16 -37.61 -27.19
N PRO A 257 -39.83 -38.21 -28.19
CA PRO A 257 -40.04 -37.59 -29.49
C PRO A 257 -41.02 -36.42 -29.38
N LEU A 258 -40.49 -35.21 -29.18
CA LEU A 258 -41.25 -33.97 -29.04
C LEU A 258 -40.98 -33.01 -30.21
N PRO A 259 -41.93 -32.10 -30.52
CA PRO A 259 -41.72 -31.06 -31.52
C PRO A 259 -40.53 -30.16 -31.11
N PRO A 260 -39.69 -29.70 -32.05
CA PRO A 260 -38.50 -28.90 -31.76
C PRO A 260 -38.82 -27.60 -30.98
N HIS A 261 -39.99 -27.00 -31.25
CA HIS A 261 -40.46 -25.81 -30.53
C HIS A 261 -40.72 -26.06 -29.03
N VAL A 262 -41.09 -27.28 -28.64
CA VAL A 262 -41.32 -27.65 -27.23
C VAL A 262 -39.99 -27.96 -26.53
N VAL A 263 -39.02 -28.48 -27.27
CA VAL A 263 -37.68 -28.81 -26.76
C VAL A 263 -36.91 -27.54 -26.40
N GLU A 264 -37.00 -26.48 -27.21
CA GLU A 264 -36.38 -25.18 -26.90
C GLU A 264 -36.95 -24.49 -25.65
N LEU A 265 -38.25 -24.66 -25.38
CA LEU A 265 -38.93 -24.02 -24.24
C LEU A 265 -38.66 -24.74 -22.90
N LEU A 266 -38.20 -25.99 -22.95
CA LEU A 266 -38.10 -26.90 -21.83
C LEU A 266 -37.10 -26.46 -20.74
N PRO A 267 -35.88 -25.99 -21.09
CA PRO A 267 -34.94 -25.46 -20.09
C PRO A 267 -35.46 -24.18 -19.41
N ALA A 268 -36.21 -23.36 -20.14
CA ALA A 268 -36.81 -22.14 -19.58
C ALA A 268 -37.88 -22.47 -18.55
N ILE A 269 -38.76 -23.44 -18.84
CA ILE A 269 -39.80 -23.91 -17.91
C ILE A 269 -39.17 -24.49 -16.64
N ALA A 270 -38.16 -25.35 -16.76
CA ALA A 270 -37.47 -25.92 -15.60
C ALA A 270 -36.77 -24.84 -14.74
N GLY A 271 -36.22 -23.81 -15.38
CA GLY A 271 -35.59 -22.67 -14.69
C GLY A 271 -36.56 -21.75 -13.96
N THR A 272 -37.84 -21.68 -14.36
CA THR A 272 -38.82 -20.78 -13.72
C THR A 272 -39.04 -21.08 -12.23
N THR A 273 -39.09 -22.37 -11.85
CA THR A 273 -39.40 -22.76 -10.48
C THR A 273 -38.28 -22.34 -9.50
N PRO A 274 -36.99 -22.62 -9.78
CA PRO A 274 -35.88 -22.06 -9.01
C PRO A 274 -35.86 -20.52 -9.01
N VAL A 275 -36.13 -19.86 -10.15
CA VAL A 275 -36.16 -18.39 -10.22
C VAL A 275 -37.24 -17.80 -9.30
N ILE A 276 -38.47 -18.30 -9.34
CA ILE A 276 -39.56 -17.84 -8.46
C ILE A 276 -39.17 -18.03 -6.99
N LEU A 277 -38.59 -19.18 -6.66
CA LEU A 277 -38.17 -19.50 -5.31
C LEU A 277 -37.05 -18.55 -4.83
N THR A 278 -36.08 -18.23 -5.70
CA THR A 278 -35.04 -17.22 -5.40
C THR A 278 -35.60 -15.80 -5.28
N LEU A 279 -36.58 -15.41 -6.10
CA LEU A 279 -37.28 -14.12 -6.01
C LEU A 279 -38.00 -13.94 -4.67
N ILE A 280 -38.72 -14.97 -4.21
CA ILE A 280 -39.39 -14.96 -2.89
C ILE A 280 -38.35 -14.77 -1.78
N THR A 281 -37.22 -15.47 -1.85
CA THR A 281 -36.14 -15.26 -0.87
C THR A 281 -35.50 -13.88 -0.97
N MET A 282 -35.37 -13.32 -2.17
CA MET A 282 -34.83 -11.98 -2.38
C MET A 282 -35.73 -10.93 -1.73
N MET A 283 -37.05 -11.02 -1.90
CA MET A 283 -37.98 -10.08 -1.27
C MET A 283 -37.94 -10.17 0.26
N TYR A 284 -37.92 -11.39 0.82
CA TYR A 284 -37.83 -11.57 2.27
C TYR A 284 -36.51 -11.03 2.84
N SER A 285 -35.39 -11.36 2.19
CA SER A 285 -34.05 -10.94 2.62
C SER A 285 -33.80 -9.44 2.40
N ALA A 286 -34.40 -8.81 1.39
CA ALA A 286 -34.26 -7.38 1.12
C ALA A 286 -34.80 -6.50 2.27
N MET A 287 -35.90 -6.93 2.91
CA MET A 287 -36.45 -6.24 4.09
C MET A 287 -35.54 -6.36 5.30
N GLU A 288 -34.93 -7.53 5.51
CA GLU A 288 -33.97 -7.73 6.60
C GLU A 288 -32.67 -6.94 6.32
N ALA A 289 -32.19 -6.96 5.08
CA ALA A 289 -30.99 -6.24 4.66
C ALA A 289 -31.16 -4.72 4.83
N SER A 290 -32.28 -4.14 4.41
CA SER A 290 -32.54 -2.70 4.56
C SER A 290 -32.58 -2.28 6.04
N ARG A 291 -33.18 -3.10 6.90
CA ARG A 291 -33.19 -2.88 8.35
C ARG A 291 -31.77 -2.95 8.94
N THR A 292 -30.96 -3.91 8.51
CA THR A 292 -29.56 -4.05 8.94
C THR A 292 -28.72 -2.86 8.50
N VAL A 293 -28.87 -2.37 7.26
CA VAL A 293 -28.16 -1.19 6.76
C VAL A 293 -28.57 0.05 7.55
N TYR A 294 -29.87 0.25 7.82
CA TYR A 294 -30.34 1.38 8.62
C TYR A 294 -29.80 1.35 10.05
N ASN A 295 -29.84 0.19 10.71
CA ASN A 295 -29.28 0.00 12.05
C ASN A 295 -27.76 0.22 12.06
N GLY A 296 -27.05 -0.26 11.04
CA GLY A 296 -25.60 -0.07 10.89
C GLY A 296 -25.22 1.39 10.68
N TYR A 297 -25.99 2.12 9.88
CA TYR A 297 -25.79 3.56 9.68
C TYR A 297 -26.01 4.35 10.96
N GLN A 298 -27.09 4.07 11.70
CA GLN A 298 -27.36 4.72 12.99
C GLN A 298 -26.27 4.40 14.01
N TYR A 299 -25.80 3.15 14.06
CA TYR A 299 -24.67 2.76 14.91
C TYR A 299 -23.40 3.53 14.53
N ALA A 300 -23.05 3.59 13.25
CA ALA A 300 -21.86 4.29 12.77
C ALA A 300 -21.92 5.79 13.10
N MET A 301 -23.05 6.45 12.85
CA MET A 301 -23.22 7.88 13.13
C MET A 301 -23.13 8.17 14.63
N ASN A 302 -23.78 7.35 15.46
CA ASN A 302 -23.70 7.48 16.92
C ASN A 302 -22.27 7.23 17.43
N PHE A 303 -21.55 6.29 16.84
CA PHE A 303 -20.16 6.01 17.22
C PHE A 303 -19.22 7.15 16.82
N VAL A 304 -19.36 7.69 15.60
CA VAL A 304 -18.56 8.83 15.12
C VAL A 304 -18.79 10.07 15.98
N SER A 305 -20.04 10.34 16.38
CA SER A 305 -20.37 11.47 17.26
C SER A 305 -19.71 11.36 18.64
N ASN A 306 -19.61 10.15 19.21
CA ASN A 306 -19.08 9.94 20.56
C ASN A 306 -17.54 9.74 20.62
N PHE A 307 -16.96 9.02 19.66
CA PHE A 307 -15.56 8.58 19.69
C PHE A 307 -14.70 9.14 18.54
N GLY A 308 -15.31 9.81 17.57
CA GLY A 308 -14.64 10.31 16.37
C GLY A 308 -14.49 9.26 15.26
N LEU A 309 -14.12 9.74 14.07
CA LEU A 309 -14.00 8.91 12.87
C LEU A 309 -12.81 7.93 12.93
N SER A 310 -11.69 8.33 13.53
CA SER A 310 -10.49 7.50 13.64
C SER A 310 -10.75 6.24 14.46
N ALA A 311 -11.47 6.38 15.58
CA ALA A 311 -11.84 5.24 16.43
C ALA A 311 -12.81 4.29 15.71
N LEU A 312 -13.73 4.81 14.89
CA LEU A 312 -14.62 3.96 14.09
C LEU A 312 -13.81 3.13 13.09
N ILE A 313 -12.91 3.79 12.36
CA ILE A 313 -12.06 3.11 11.37
C ILE A 313 -11.20 2.05 12.05
N GLU A 314 -10.57 2.34 13.19
CA GLU A 314 -9.76 1.37 13.91
C GLU A 314 -10.59 0.16 14.38
N ASN A 315 -11.77 0.41 14.97
CA ASN A 315 -12.68 -0.64 15.41
C ASN A 315 -13.14 -1.52 14.24
N GLU A 316 -13.52 -0.91 13.11
CA GLU A 316 -13.94 -1.61 11.90
C GLU A 316 -12.78 -2.37 11.24
N TRP A 317 -11.58 -1.79 11.24
CA TRP A 317 -10.36 -2.40 10.72
C TRP A 317 -9.99 -3.68 11.48
N GLN A 318 -10.14 -3.67 12.81
CA GLN A 318 -9.97 -4.83 13.68
C GLN A 318 -11.12 -5.83 13.51
N ARG A 319 -12.37 -5.35 13.49
CA ARG A 319 -13.59 -6.19 13.34
C ARG A 319 -13.56 -7.01 12.06
N LEU A 320 -13.17 -6.39 10.94
CA LEU A 320 -13.14 -7.00 9.62
C LEU A 320 -11.86 -7.81 9.36
N ASN A 321 -10.88 -7.78 10.28
CA ASN A 321 -9.57 -8.39 10.08
C ASN A 321 -8.92 -7.99 8.74
N VAL A 322 -9.06 -6.71 8.34
CA VAL A 322 -8.68 -6.21 7.01
C VAL A 322 -7.27 -6.64 6.59
N PRO A 323 -6.23 -6.56 7.46
CA PRO A 323 -4.89 -7.01 7.07
C PRO A 323 -4.82 -8.50 6.68
N ASN A 324 -5.60 -9.37 7.32
CA ASN A 324 -5.62 -10.79 6.99
C ASN A 324 -6.37 -11.04 5.67
N VAL A 325 -7.47 -10.32 5.42
CA VAL A 325 -8.19 -10.41 4.13
C VAL A 325 -7.29 -9.98 2.97
N LEU A 326 -6.60 -8.85 3.12
CA LEU A 326 -5.67 -8.33 2.11
C LEU A 326 -4.51 -9.28 1.82
N ARG A 327 -3.97 -9.95 2.85
CA ARG A 327 -2.94 -10.99 2.69
C ARG A 327 -3.46 -12.18 1.91
N VAL A 328 -4.63 -12.72 2.30
CA VAL A 328 -5.23 -13.87 1.62
C VAL A 328 -5.53 -13.53 0.16
N PHE A 329 -6.13 -12.36 -0.08
CA PHE A 329 -6.37 -11.81 -1.43
C PHE A 329 -5.10 -11.80 -2.29
N TRP A 330 -4.00 -11.21 -1.78
CA TRP A 330 -2.75 -11.13 -2.55
C TRP A 330 -2.13 -12.52 -2.78
N THR A 331 -2.16 -13.41 -1.78
CA THR A 331 -1.66 -14.78 -1.96
C THR A 331 -2.47 -15.57 -2.99
N ILE A 332 -3.80 -15.43 -3.01
CA ILE A 332 -4.65 -16.06 -4.02
C ILE A 332 -4.30 -15.54 -5.41
N ARG A 333 -4.09 -14.23 -5.58
CA ARG A 333 -3.68 -13.63 -6.86
C ARG A 333 -2.36 -14.21 -7.37
N ILE A 334 -1.35 -14.33 -6.50
CA ILE A 334 -0.04 -14.88 -6.87
C ILE A 334 -0.14 -16.38 -7.19
N ILE A 335 -0.93 -17.14 -6.44
CA ILE A 335 -1.19 -18.56 -6.72
C ILE A 335 -1.89 -18.72 -8.07
N GLN A 336 -2.88 -17.88 -8.37
CA GLN A 336 -3.60 -17.89 -9.65
C GLN A 336 -2.65 -17.55 -10.82
N GLY A 337 -1.81 -16.52 -10.68
CA GLY A 337 -0.79 -16.19 -11.68
C GLY A 337 0.24 -17.30 -11.86
N GLY A 338 0.66 -17.94 -10.77
CA GLY A 338 1.59 -19.07 -10.79
C GLY A 338 0.99 -20.29 -11.47
N TYR A 339 -0.28 -20.58 -11.23
CA TYR A 339 -1.02 -21.65 -11.88
C TYR A 339 -1.20 -21.40 -13.37
N ALA A 340 -1.53 -20.16 -13.77
CA ALA A 340 -1.62 -19.79 -15.18
C ALA A 340 -0.29 -19.96 -15.92
N LEU A 341 0.82 -19.58 -15.28
CA LEU A 341 2.17 -19.78 -15.84
C LEU A 341 2.53 -21.27 -15.94
N ALA A 342 2.19 -22.07 -14.92
CA ALA A 342 2.46 -23.51 -14.91
C ALA A 342 1.71 -24.28 -16.01
N ILE A 343 0.51 -23.83 -16.39
CA ILE A 343 -0.26 -24.43 -17.50
C ILE A 343 0.29 -23.97 -18.86
N ALA A 344 0.61 -22.69 -18.99
CA ALA A 344 1.07 -22.11 -20.26
C ALA A 344 2.43 -22.68 -20.71
N ASP A 345 3.37 -22.88 -19.78
CA ASP A 345 4.75 -23.29 -20.07
C ASP A 345 5.03 -24.79 -19.85
N SER A 346 4.01 -25.65 -20.02
CA SER A 346 4.09 -27.10 -19.72
C SER A 346 5.21 -27.90 -20.41
N ASN A 347 5.91 -27.33 -21.39
CA ASN A 347 6.97 -28.00 -22.17
C ASN A 347 8.41 -27.53 -21.86
N GLU A 348 8.63 -26.50 -21.04
CA GLU A 348 9.97 -25.97 -20.73
C GLU A 348 10.23 -25.91 -19.20
N PRO A 349 11.47 -26.09 -18.71
CA PRO A 349 11.78 -25.97 -17.29
C PRO A 349 11.52 -24.53 -16.82
N LEU A 350 10.60 -24.39 -15.85
CA LEU A 350 10.21 -23.10 -15.29
C LEU A 350 11.43 -22.33 -14.78
N GLN A 351 11.83 -21.27 -15.50
CA GLN A 351 12.87 -20.37 -15.03
C GLN A 351 12.32 -19.56 -13.85
N LEU A 352 12.82 -19.84 -12.64
CA LEU A 352 12.29 -19.28 -11.39
C LEU A 352 12.37 -17.74 -11.34
N PHE A 353 13.43 -17.15 -11.90
CA PHE A 353 13.67 -15.71 -11.80
C PHE A 353 12.69 -14.89 -12.67
N PRO A 354 12.51 -15.18 -13.97
CA PRO A 354 11.45 -14.55 -14.78
C PRO A 354 10.03 -14.80 -14.23
N ALA A 355 9.79 -15.99 -13.67
CA ALA A 355 8.50 -16.29 -13.04
C ALA A 355 8.23 -15.39 -11.82
N ILE A 356 9.20 -15.21 -10.93
CA ILE A 356 9.07 -14.31 -9.77
C ILE A 356 8.90 -12.85 -10.22
N GLU A 357 9.65 -12.41 -11.23
CA GLU A 357 9.54 -11.06 -11.78
C GLU A 357 8.11 -10.80 -12.29
N LYS A 358 7.58 -11.68 -13.14
CA LYS A 358 6.23 -11.57 -13.69
C LYS A 358 5.17 -11.57 -12.58
N LEU A 359 5.25 -12.49 -11.63
CA LEU A 359 4.31 -12.58 -10.52
C LEU A 359 4.32 -11.34 -9.61
N LEU A 360 5.50 -10.77 -9.34
CA LEU A 360 5.61 -9.54 -8.54
C LEU A 360 5.07 -8.32 -9.28
N VAL A 361 5.28 -8.23 -10.59
CA VAL A 361 4.77 -7.13 -11.43
C VAL A 361 3.24 -7.18 -11.54
N ASP A 362 2.68 -8.38 -11.73
CA ASP A 362 1.24 -8.63 -11.77
C ASP A 362 0.59 -8.43 -10.38
N GLY A 363 1.36 -8.67 -9.31
CA GLY A 363 1.01 -8.41 -7.93
C GLY A 363 1.02 -6.93 -7.51
N CYS A 364 1.37 -6.01 -8.41
CA CYS A 364 1.45 -4.56 -8.19
C CYS A 364 0.60 -3.73 -9.17
N GLU A 365 -0.29 -4.34 -9.94
CA GLU A 365 -1.07 -3.64 -10.98
C GLU A 365 -2.00 -2.57 -10.42
N THR A 366 -2.71 -2.88 -9.34
CA THR A 366 -3.77 -2.05 -8.76
C THR A 366 -3.35 -1.55 -7.37
N LEU A 367 -4.00 -0.48 -6.89
CA LEU A 367 -3.78 0.04 -5.53
C LEU A 367 -4.17 -1.00 -4.47
N THR A 368 -5.20 -1.79 -4.72
CA THR A 368 -5.63 -2.92 -3.89
C THR A 368 -4.59 -4.04 -3.84
N ALA A 369 -3.96 -4.38 -4.97
CA ALA A 369 -2.87 -5.35 -5.00
C ALA A 369 -1.64 -4.85 -4.22
N VAL A 370 -1.30 -3.56 -4.35
CA VAL A 370 -0.23 -2.93 -3.55
C VAL A 370 -0.56 -2.96 -2.05
N LEU A 371 -1.80 -2.67 -1.64
CA LEU A 371 -2.24 -2.83 -0.23
C LEU A 371 -2.18 -4.29 0.25
N GLY A 372 -2.49 -5.24 -0.62
CA GLY A 372 -2.29 -6.67 -0.36
C GLY A 372 -0.82 -7.02 -0.12
N MET A 373 0.06 -6.53 -0.99
CA MET A 373 1.50 -6.69 -0.90
C MET A 373 2.06 -6.07 0.39
N THR A 374 1.62 -4.87 0.77
CA THR A 374 2.07 -4.23 2.02
C THR A 374 1.69 -5.07 3.24
N GLY A 375 0.52 -5.72 3.22
CA GLY A 375 0.09 -6.66 4.26
C GLY A 375 1.00 -7.88 4.37
N VAL A 376 1.48 -8.45 3.26
CA VAL A 376 2.42 -9.59 3.26
C VAL A 376 3.81 -9.15 3.69
N ILE A 377 4.32 -8.04 3.16
CA ILE A 377 5.60 -7.44 3.55
C ILE A 377 5.60 -7.14 5.06
N SER A 378 4.53 -6.57 5.59
CA SER A 378 4.33 -6.34 7.03
C SER A 378 4.52 -7.60 7.87
N MET A 379 3.98 -8.73 7.41
CA MET A 379 4.11 -10.02 8.09
C MET A 379 5.56 -10.51 8.09
N ILE A 380 6.24 -10.39 6.95
CA ILE A 380 7.66 -10.72 6.81
C ILE A 380 8.50 -9.85 7.76
N CYS A 381 8.31 -8.52 7.74
CA CYS A 381 9.00 -7.58 8.62
C CYS A 381 8.76 -7.88 10.10
N HIS A 382 7.52 -8.20 10.48
CA HIS A 382 7.19 -8.57 11.86
C HIS A 382 7.94 -9.83 12.31
N TYR A 383 8.01 -10.87 11.48
CA TYR A 383 8.78 -12.08 11.81
C TYR A 383 10.29 -11.84 11.85
N ILE A 384 10.82 -11.00 10.95
CA ILE A 384 12.24 -10.60 10.99
C ILE A 384 12.54 -9.91 12.33
N GLY A 385 11.74 -8.92 12.72
CA GLY A 385 11.89 -8.21 13.99
C GLY A 385 11.84 -9.14 15.20
N ARG A 386 10.83 -10.01 15.24
CA ARG A 386 10.68 -11.03 16.29
C ARG A 386 11.85 -12.02 16.32
N GLY A 387 12.41 -12.36 15.15
CA GLY A 387 13.61 -13.19 15.06
C GLY A 387 14.82 -12.55 15.73
N PHE A 388 15.04 -11.25 15.51
CA PHE A 388 16.12 -10.51 16.17
C PHE A 388 15.88 -10.33 17.68
N GLN A 389 14.65 -10.06 18.12
CA GLN A 389 14.31 -9.96 19.56
C GLN A 389 14.44 -11.29 20.27
N TRP A 390 14.02 -12.38 19.63
CA TRP A 390 14.25 -13.75 20.11
C TRP A 390 15.76 -14.02 20.26
N PHE A 391 16.57 -13.63 19.27
CA PHE A 391 18.03 -13.75 19.36
C PHE A 391 18.65 -12.92 20.50
N LEU A 392 18.10 -11.72 20.77
CA LEU A 392 18.54 -10.82 21.83
C LEU A 392 17.99 -11.18 23.23
N MET A 393 17.10 -12.16 23.34
CA MET A 393 16.36 -12.53 24.58
C MET A 393 15.50 -11.38 25.14
N THR A 394 14.89 -10.57 24.29
CA THR A 394 14.03 -9.45 24.69
C THR A 394 12.57 -9.77 24.38
N TYR A 395 11.99 -10.71 25.13
CA TYR A 395 10.66 -11.28 24.85
C TYR A 395 9.46 -10.40 25.29
N ASP A 396 9.69 -9.39 26.14
CA ASP A 396 8.61 -8.60 26.78
C ASP A 396 8.38 -7.20 26.17
N ASN A 397 9.04 -6.85 25.06
CA ASN A 397 8.81 -5.54 24.45
C ASN A 397 7.57 -5.57 23.54
N ASP A 398 6.44 -5.08 24.05
CA ASP A 398 5.15 -4.92 23.35
C ASP A 398 5.20 -4.02 22.09
N GLU A 399 6.32 -3.35 21.80
CA GLU A 399 6.55 -2.54 20.59
C GLU A 399 6.53 -3.37 19.29
N GLU A 400 6.52 -4.71 19.36
CA GLU A 400 6.57 -5.65 18.23
C GLU A 400 5.46 -5.52 17.18
N LYS A 401 4.23 -5.16 17.60
CA LYS A 401 3.11 -4.95 16.67
C LYS A 401 3.33 -3.70 15.81
N SER A 402 4.11 -2.73 16.28
CA SER A 402 4.36 -1.48 15.58
C SER A 402 5.36 -1.63 14.42
N LEU A 403 6.35 -2.53 14.49
CA LEU A 403 7.33 -2.68 13.42
C LEU A 403 6.67 -3.14 12.11
N GLY A 404 5.82 -4.17 12.20
CA GLY A 404 5.09 -4.70 11.06
C GLY A 404 4.17 -3.64 10.44
N THR A 405 3.43 -2.88 11.26
CA THR A 405 2.50 -1.86 10.74
C THR A 405 3.23 -0.65 10.16
N VAL A 406 4.30 -0.17 10.81
CA VAL A 406 5.09 0.97 10.33
C VAL A 406 5.78 0.64 9.01
N SER A 407 6.38 -0.54 8.88
CA SER A 407 7.00 -0.99 7.62
C SER A 407 5.98 -1.13 6.48
N ALA A 408 4.75 -1.56 6.79
CA ALA A 408 3.65 -1.62 5.82
C ALA A 408 3.27 -0.23 5.30
N VAL A 409 3.09 0.73 6.22
CA VAL A 409 2.75 2.12 5.89
C VAL A 409 3.86 2.78 5.10
N LEU A 410 5.12 2.60 5.51
CA LEU A 410 6.30 3.10 4.80
C LEU A 410 6.34 2.59 3.36
N PHE A 411 6.23 1.28 3.18
CA PHE A 411 6.25 0.69 1.84
C PHE A 411 5.07 1.16 0.99
N TYR A 412 3.88 1.30 1.57
CA TYR A 412 2.70 1.81 0.86
C TYR A 412 2.92 3.25 0.38
N ILE A 413 3.44 4.13 1.25
CA ILE A 413 3.71 5.52 0.88
C ILE A 413 4.79 5.59 -0.21
N LEU A 414 5.86 4.78 -0.13
CA LEU A 414 6.87 4.70 -1.19
C LEU A 414 6.27 4.25 -2.53
N ALA A 415 5.36 3.27 -2.51
CA ALA A 415 4.67 2.81 -3.72
C ALA A 415 3.78 3.90 -4.33
N LEU A 416 3.07 4.68 -3.51
CA LEU A 416 2.26 5.82 -3.95
C LEU A 416 3.12 6.98 -4.49
N GLN A 417 4.19 7.33 -3.79
CA GLN A 417 5.10 8.43 -4.16
C GLN A 417 5.87 8.15 -5.46
N THR A 418 6.12 6.87 -5.76
CA THR A 418 6.77 6.44 -7.01
C THR A 418 5.77 6.20 -8.14
N GLY A 419 4.46 6.19 -7.85
CA GLY A 419 3.42 5.89 -8.84
C GLY A 419 3.53 4.47 -9.38
N LEU A 420 3.80 3.48 -8.52
CA LEU A 420 4.12 2.11 -8.94
C LEU A 420 3.07 1.49 -9.89
N THR A 421 1.79 1.82 -9.68
CA THR A 421 0.66 1.31 -10.47
C THR A 421 0.54 1.94 -11.86
N SER A 422 1.00 3.18 -12.07
CA SER A 422 0.89 3.88 -13.37
C SER A 422 2.03 3.58 -14.34
N LEU A 423 3.04 2.81 -13.91
CA LEU A 423 4.22 2.50 -14.72
C LEU A 423 4.04 1.23 -15.56
N SER A 424 4.72 1.20 -16.71
CA SER A 424 4.84 0.01 -17.56
C SER A 424 5.44 -1.18 -16.79
N PRO A 425 5.04 -2.44 -17.10
CA PRO A 425 5.46 -3.65 -16.38
C PRO A 425 6.97 -3.77 -16.12
N GLU A 426 7.81 -3.52 -17.12
CA GLU A 426 9.27 -3.64 -17.02
C GLU A 426 9.88 -2.62 -16.04
N LYS A 427 9.43 -1.36 -16.11
CA LYS A 427 9.88 -0.29 -15.21
C LYS A 427 9.33 -0.48 -13.80
N ARG A 428 8.18 -1.16 -13.66
CA ARG A 428 7.53 -1.43 -12.38
C ARG A 428 8.37 -2.37 -11.51
N PHE A 429 8.94 -3.43 -12.08
CA PHE A 429 9.81 -4.35 -11.34
C PHE A 429 11.03 -3.61 -10.74
N VAL A 430 11.74 -2.84 -11.56
CA VAL A 430 12.92 -2.08 -11.11
C VAL A 430 12.55 -1.11 -9.99
N ARG A 431 11.39 -0.45 -10.07
CA ARG A 431 10.90 0.47 -9.03
C ARG A 431 10.45 -0.27 -7.76
N LEU A 432 9.84 -1.44 -7.88
CA LEU A 432 9.52 -2.30 -6.75
C LEU A 432 10.79 -2.73 -6.00
N CYS A 433 11.83 -3.19 -6.72
CA CYS A 433 13.13 -3.51 -6.11
C CYS A 433 13.76 -2.30 -5.40
N ARG A 434 13.67 -1.11 -6.01
CA ARG A 434 14.12 0.15 -5.40
C ARG A 434 13.39 0.45 -4.08
N ASN A 435 12.08 0.24 -4.04
CA ASN A 435 11.26 0.45 -2.84
C ASN A 435 11.55 -0.60 -1.75
N LEU A 436 11.74 -1.88 -2.13
CA LEU A 436 12.12 -2.94 -1.21
C LEU A 436 13.52 -2.72 -0.61
N CYS A 437 14.46 -2.18 -1.38
CA CYS A 437 15.78 -1.80 -0.90
C CYS A 437 15.73 -0.66 0.13
N LEU A 438 14.90 0.37 -0.11
CA LEU A 438 14.66 1.45 0.86
C LEU A 438 14.00 0.90 2.13
N LEU A 439 13.01 0.02 1.97
CA LEU A 439 12.37 -0.66 3.09
C LEU A 439 13.36 -1.49 3.92
N MET A 440 14.25 -2.25 3.28
CA MET A 440 15.30 -3.01 3.95
C MET A 440 16.21 -2.09 4.77
N THR A 441 16.61 -0.95 4.19
CA THR A 441 17.42 0.06 4.90
C THR A 441 16.67 0.62 6.11
N ALA A 442 15.37 0.88 5.98
CA ALA A 442 14.54 1.32 7.10
C ALA A 442 14.46 0.25 8.20
N LEU A 443 14.30 -1.04 7.85
CA LEU A 443 14.35 -2.16 8.81
C LEU A 443 15.66 -2.21 9.61
N LEU A 444 16.79 -1.87 8.99
CA LEU A 444 18.07 -1.77 9.68
C LEU A 444 18.09 -0.61 10.70
N HIS A 445 17.53 0.55 10.36
CA HIS A 445 17.32 1.67 11.31
C HIS A 445 16.45 1.25 12.50
N PHE A 446 15.33 0.56 12.25
CA PHE A 446 14.47 0.02 13.31
C PHE A 446 15.25 -0.95 14.23
N LEU A 447 16.02 -1.86 13.63
CA LEU A 447 16.78 -2.85 14.38
C LEU A 447 17.88 -2.19 15.24
N HIS A 448 18.53 -1.12 14.75
CA HIS A 448 19.45 -0.33 15.56
C HIS A 448 18.76 0.31 16.77
N ASN A 449 17.56 0.87 16.59
CA ASN A 449 16.78 1.46 17.69
C ASN A 449 16.45 0.46 18.80
N ILE A 450 16.28 -0.84 18.46
CA ILE A 450 16.10 -1.91 19.44
C ILE A 450 17.41 -2.24 20.17
N VAL A 451 18.52 -2.32 19.43
CA VAL A 451 19.82 -2.78 19.96
C VAL A 451 20.54 -1.70 20.79
N SER A 452 20.41 -0.42 20.43
CA SER A 452 21.09 0.70 21.10
C SER A 452 20.83 0.77 22.63
N PRO A 453 19.58 0.77 23.13
CA PRO A 453 19.31 0.77 24.58
C PRO A 453 19.77 -0.52 25.27
N ILE A 454 19.76 -1.65 24.56
CA ILE A 454 20.28 -2.93 25.07
C ILE A 454 21.79 -2.84 25.30
N LEU A 455 22.56 -2.27 24.37
CA LEU A 455 23.99 -2.03 24.55
C LEU A 455 24.27 -1.14 25.76
N MET A 456 23.52 -0.04 25.90
CA MET A 456 23.69 0.91 27.01
C MET A 456 23.39 0.26 28.37
N SER A 457 22.33 -0.56 28.45
CA SER A 457 21.99 -1.27 29.69
C SER A 457 22.99 -2.40 30.02
N LEU A 458 23.53 -3.11 29.02
CA LEU A 458 24.55 -4.15 29.24
C LEU A 458 25.86 -3.57 29.80
N SER A 459 26.28 -2.40 29.32
CA SER A 459 27.48 -1.73 29.84
C SER A 459 27.26 -1.16 31.24
N ALA A 460 26.07 -0.61 31.53
CA ALA A 460 25.74 -0.06 32.85
C ALA A 460 25.58 -1.13 33.93
N ALA A 461 24.94 -2.27 33.60
CA ALA A 461 24.67 -3.34 34.56
C ALA A 461 25.90 -4.19 34.95
N ARG A 462 27.09 -3.88 34.41
CA ARG A 462 28.36 -4.60 34.63
C ARG A 462 28.20 -6.13 34.61
N ASN A 463 27.43 -6.64 33.65
CA ASN A 463 27.09 -8.06 33.61
C ASN A 463 28.30 -8.90 33.12
N PRO A 464 28.76 -9.93 33.87
CA PRO A 464 29.93 -10.73 33.49
C PRO A 464 29.66 -11.74 32.36
N SER A 465 28.40 -11.92 31.92
CA SER A 465 28.04 -12.91 30.91
C SER A 465 28.50 -12.54 29.49
N ARG A 466 29.66 -13.05 29.08
CA ARG A 466 30.23 -12.85 27.72
C ARG A 466 29.27 -13.23 26.58
N LYS A 467 28.42 -14.25 26.79
CA LYS A 467 27.41 -14.69 25.80
C LYS A 467 26.34 -13.63 25.49
N ARG A 468 26.01 -12.77 26.45
CA ARG A 468 25.01 -11.70 26.26
C ARG A 468 25.61 -10.54 25.47
N HIS A 469 26.84 -10.15 25.82
CA HIS A 469 27.62 -9.15 25.06
C HIS A 469 27.89 -9.64 23.62
N ALA A 470 28.31 -10.89 23.44
CA ALA A 470 28.58 -11.46 22.12
C ALA A 470 27.35 -11.40 21.20
N ARG A 471 26.16 -11.75 21.68
CA ARG A 471 24.91 -11.68 20.90
C ARG A 471 24.58 -10.25 20.46
N ALA A 472 24.64 -9.27 21.37
CA ALA A 472 24.39 -7.88 21.03
C ALA A 472 25.41 -7.35 20.00
N LEU A 473 26.69 -7.68 20.17
CA LEU A 473 27.75 -7.31 19.24
C LEU A 473 27.60 -7.99 17.87
N THR A 474 27.11 -9.24 17.81
CA THR A 474 26.79 -9.91 16.55
C THR A 474 25.71 -9.17 15.77
N VAL A 475 24.64 -8.71 16.43
CA VAL A 475 23.61 -7.91 15.76
C VAL A 475 24.18 -6.57 15.28
N CYS A 476 25.07 -5.93 16.04
CA CYS A 476 25.74 -4.71 15.59
C CYS A 476 26.66 -4.95 14.38
N ALA A 477 27.39 -6.06 14.35
CA ALA A 477 28.20 -6.44 13.20
C ALA A 477 27.32 -6.67 11.96
N PHE A 478 26.18 -7.35 12.12
CA PHE A 478 25.19 -7.53 11.06
C PHE A 478 24.65 -6.18 10.54
N LEU A 479 24.35 -5.24 11.44
CA LEU A 479 23.86 -3.89 11.12
C LEU A 479 24.89 -3.03 10.36
N VAL A 480 26.18 -3.37 10.38
CA VAL A 480 27.21 -2.68 9.57
C VAL A 480 27.48 -3.42 8.27
N VAL A 481 27.62 -4.75 8.33
CA VAL A 481 27.97 -5.56 7.14
C VAL A 481 26.86 -5.52 6.09
N THR A 482 25.60 -5.59 6.49
CA THR A 482 24.44 -5.61 5.57
C THR A 482 24.30 -4.33 4.75
N PRO A 483 24.30 -3.11 5.33
CA PRO A 483 24.25 -1.90 4.52
C PRO A 483 25.52 -1.69 3.69
N VAL A 484 26.71 -2.07 4.18
CA VAL A 484 27.95 -1.96 3.39
C VAL A 484 27.90 -2.87 2.17
N SER A 485 27.46 -4.12 2.31
CA SER A 485 27.34 -5.05 1.18
C SER A 485 26.26 -4.60 0.18
N LEU A 486 25.14 -4.07 0.67
CA LEU A 486 24.09 -3.48 -0.16
C LEU A 486 24.64 -2.30 -0.98
N LEU A 487 25.36 -1.38 -0.35
CA LEU A 487 25.96 -0.23 -1.04
C LEU A 487 26.99 -0.68 -2.08
N TYR A 488 27.87 -1.61 -1.72
CA TYR A 488 28.86 -2.16 -2.64
C TYR A 488 28.21 -2.76 -3.89
N TYR A 489 27.17 -3.59 -3.72
CA TYR A 489 26.43 -4.18 -4.83
C TYR A 489 25.76 -3.12 -5.72
N LEU A 490 25.11 -2.12 -5.11
CA LEU A 490 24.38 -1.09 -5.86
C LEU A 490 25.32 -0.18 -6.65
N TRP A 491 26.46 0.21 -6.09
CA TRP A 491 27.45 1.06 -6.77
C TRP A 491 28.18 0.36 -7.91
N LEU A 492 28.34 -0.97 -7.84
CA LEU A 492 28.96 -1.73 -8.93
C LEU A 492 28.07 -1.84 -10.18
N GLN A 493 26.76 -1.92 -10.00
CA GLN A 493 25.83 -2.22 -11.10
C GLN A 493 25.12 -0.98 -11.67
N ARG A 494 25.05 0.12 -10.91
CA ARG A 494 24.21 1.27 -11.27
C ARG A 494 25.02 2.55 -11.40
N SER A 495 24.66 3.34 -12.40
CA SER A 495 25.12 4.71 -12.56
C SER A 495 24.57 5.62 -11.45
N ILE A 496 25.24 6.76 -11.25
CA ILE A 496 24.86 7.77 -10.26
C ILE A 496 23.45 8.26 -10.57
N SER A 497 22.52 8.03 -9.65
CA SER A 497 21.13 8.46 -9.73
C SER A 497 20.68 9.06 -8.41
N THR A 498 19.67 9.92 -8.45
CA THR A 498 19.12 10.57 -7.24
C THR A 498 18.62 9.55 -6.22
N TRP A 499 18.02 8.45 -6.69
CA TRP A 499 17.64 7.31 -5.85
C TRP A 499 18.85 6.64 -5.18
N LEU A 500 19.93 6.41 -5.93
CA LEU A 500 21.14 5.77 -5.38
C LEU A 500 21.74 6.67 -4.29
N LEU A 501 21.80 7.98 -4.52
CA LEU A 501 22.24 8.95 -3.52
C LEU A 501 21.40 8.88 -2.24
N ALA A 502 20.07 8.82 -2.36
CA ALA A 502 19.20 8.69 -1.19
C ALA A 502 19.45 7.40 -0.39
N VAL A 503 19.53 6.24 -1.06
CA VAL A 503 19.84 4.95 -0.41
C VAL A 503 21.20 4.99 0.27
N THR A 504 22.19 5.65 -0.35
CA THR A 504 23.53 5.79 0.21
C THR A 504 23.55 6.63 1.47
N ALA A 505 22.82 7.76 1.49
CA ALA A 505 22.69 8.59 2.67
C ALA A 505 22.05 7.81 3.83
N PHE A 506 20.92 7.14 3.60
CA PHE A 506 20.26 6.35 4.66
C PHE A 506 21.11 5.18 5.16
N SER A 507 21.84 4.51 4.28
CA SER A 507 22.69 3.38 4.66
C SER A 507 23.90 3.84 5.47
N VAL A 508 24.55 4.94 5.07
CA VAL A 508 25.65 5.54 5.84
C VAL A 508 25.16 6.07 7.18
N GLU A 509 23.96 6.65 7.23
CA GLU A 509 23.33 7.09 8.48
C GLU A 509 23.18 5.94 9.48
N VAL A 510 22.66 4.77 9.07
CA VAL A 510 22.62 3.57 9.94
C VAL A 510 24.01 3.19 10.42
N ILE A 511 24.99 3.14 9.52
CA ILE A 511 26.36 2.74 9.86
C ILE A 511 26.94 3.66 10.93
N VAL A 512 26.82 4.98 10.75
CA VAL A 512 27.32 5.97 11.70
C VAL A 512 26.58 5.85 13.04
N LYS A 513 25.25 5.68 13.04
CA LYS A 513 24.46 5.43 14.25
C LYS A 513 24.94 4.20 15.03
N VAL A 514 25.20 3.10 14.33
CA VAL A 514 25.72 1.87 14.95
C VAL A 514 27.14 2.08 15.50
N LEU A 515 28.01 2.76 14.77
CA LEU A 515 29.38 3.08 15.22
C LEU A 515 29.38 3.98 16.46
N VAL A 516 28.48 4.97 16.53
CA VAL A 516 28.29 5.83 17.71
C VAL A 516 27.81 5.00 18.92
N SER A 517 26.84 4.09 18.73
CA SER A 517 26.40 3.17 19.78
C SER A 517 27.51 2.22 20.24
N LEU A 518 28.31 1.68 19.32
CA LEU A 518 29.46 0.82 19.64
C LEU A 518 30.57 1.60 20.36
N ALA A 519 30.84 2.84 19.95
CA ALA A 519 31.84 3.69 20.59
C ALA A 519 31.42 4.05 22.02
N THR A 520 30.16 4.44 22.24
CA THR A 520 29.63 4.71 23.59
C THR A 520 29.63 3.47 24.47
N TYR A 521 29.20 2.31 23.95
CA TYR A 521 29.32 1.03 24.63
C TYR A 521 30.78 0.70 25.00
N THR A 522 31.72 0.89 24.07
CA THR A 522 33.15 0.64 24.31
C THR A 522 33.70 1.55 25.41
N LEU A 523 33.35 2.84 25.40
CA LEU A 523 33.76 3.79 26.43
C LEU A 523 33.25 3.39 27.82
N PHE A 524 31.97 2.99 27.93
CA PHE A 524 31.42 2.50 29.19
C PHE A 524 32.02 1.16 29.64
N LEU A 525 32.34 0.26 28.71
CA LEU A 525 33.00 -1.00 29.04
C LEU A 525 34.44 -0.79 29.53
N LEU A 526 35.16 0.18 28.94
CA LEU A 526 36.49 0.57 29.39
C LEU A 526 36.44 1.21 30.78
N ASP A 527 35.46 2.07 31.05
CA ASP A 527 35.22 2.64 32.38
C ASP A 527 34.96 1.54 33.43
N ALA A 528 34.08 0.58 33.13
CA ALA A 528 33.77 -0.54 34.02
C ALA A 528 34.96 -1.49 34.31
N ARG A 529 36.01 -1.48 33.46
CA ARG A 529 37.24 -2.25 33.66
C ARG A 529 38.31 -1.50 34.45
N ARG A 530 38.24 -0.17 34.51
CA ARG A 530 39.21 0.65 35.25
C ARG A 530 38.86 0.66 36.74
N GLN A 531 39.90 0.77 37.58
CA GLN A 531 39.77 0.90 39.03
C GLN A 531 39.68 2.36 39.49
N PHE A 532 40.22 3.30 38.70
CA PHE A 532 40.21 4.75 38.97
C PHE A 532 39.15 5.46 38.12
N PHE A 533 38.54 6.51 38.67
CA PHE A 533 37.51 7.31 38.02
C PHE A 533 38.06 8.06 36.79
N TRP A 534 37.34 8.00 35.66
CA TRP A 534 37.75 8.66 34.42
C TRP A 534 37.08 10.03 34.23
N GLU A 535 37.76 11.09 34.66
CA GLU A 535 37.22 12.47 34.68
C GLU A 535 36.83 13.02 33.30
N LYS A 536 37.47 12.58 32.20
CA LYS A 536 37.18 13.05 30.84
C LYS A 536 36.18 12.17 30.07
N LEU A 537 35.60 11.15 30.70
CA LEU A 537 34.65 10.24 30.04
C LEU A 537 33.42 10.98 29.47
N ASP A 538 32.85 11.89 30.27
CA ASP A 538 31.66 12.67 29.87
C ASP A 538 31.94 13.56 28.64
N ASP A 539 33.18 14.08 28.52
CA ASP A 539 33.60 14.86 27.36
C ASP A 539 33.73 13.98 26.11
N TYR A 540 34.33 12.79 26.22
CA TYR A 540 34.40 11.84 25.09
C TYR A 540 33.00 11.37 24.66
N LEU A 541 32.11 11.07 25.60
CA LEU A 541 30.73 10.71 25.31
C LEU A 541 29.98 11.85 24.61
N TYR A 542 30.22 13.09 25.03
CA TYR A 542 29.67 14.27 24.37
C TYR A 542 30.20 14.41 22.93
N TYR A 543 31.51 14.33 22.70
CA TYR A 543 32.09 14.44 21.35
C TYR A 543 31.57 13.35 20.41
N VAL A 544 31.50 12.10 20.87
CA VAL A 544 31.01 10.97 20.06
C VAL A 544 29.53 11.15 19.69
N ARG A 545 28.67 11.56 20.65
CA ARG A 545 27.24 11.81 20.39
C ARG A 545 27.02 13.04 19.51
N ALA A 546 27.78 14.12 19.74
CA ALA A 546 27.71 15.33 18.93
C ALA A 546 28.13 15.05 17.48
N PHE A 547 29.15 14.22 17.26
CA PHE A 547 29.56 13.78 15.93
C PHE A 547 28.43 13.02 15.22
N GLY A 548 27.81 12.04 15.87
CA GLY A 548 26.66 11.31 15.32
C GLY A 548 25.54 12.23 14.87
N ASN A 549 25.06 13.09 15.77
CA ASN A 549 23.97 14.02 15.46
C ASN A 549 24.35 15.04 14.37
N SER A 550 25.62 15.46 14.29
CA SER A 550 26.09 16.37 13.25
C SER A 550 26.08 15.71 11.86
N VAL A 551 26.45 14.43 11.79
CA VAL A 551 26.41 13.64 10.55
C VAL A 551 24.96 13.40 10.11
N GLU A 552 24.06 13.06 11.04
CA GLU A 552 22.62 12.94 10.76
C GLU A 552 22.04 14.25 10.19
N PHE A 553 22.37 15.39 10.80
CA PHE A 553 21.94 16.70 10.31
C PHE A 553 22.48 17.01 8.90
N CYS A 554 23.75 16.69 8.63
CA CYS A 554 24.37 16.89 7.33
C CYS A 554 23.69 16.06 6.23
N PHE A 555 23.46 14.77 6.47
CA PHE A 555 22.74 13.91 5.52
C PHE A 555 21.28 14.32 5.37
N GLY A 556 20.63 14.81 6.44
CA GLY A 556 19.30 15.39 6.38
C GLY A 556 19.20 16.56 5.38
N ILE A 557 20.17 17.48 5.39
CA ILE A 557 20.25 18.58 4.43
C ILE A 557 20.50 18.06 3.01
N LEU A 558 21.43 17.12 2.83
CA LEU A 558 21.73 16.53 1.52
C LEU A 558 20.49 15.87 0.89
N LEU A 559 19.74 15.11 1.69
CA LEU A 559 18.49 14.47 1.26
C LEU A 559 17.40 15.50 0.94
N PHE A 560 17.30 16.59 1.69
CA PHE A 560 16.35 17.66 1.40
C PHE A 560 16.65 18.36 0.08
N ILE A 561 17.92 18.67 -0.20
CA ILE A 561 18.33 19.27 -1.49
C ILE A 561 18.07 18.28 -2.64
N ASN A 562 18.40 17.00 -2.45
CA ASN A 562 18.13 15.96 -3.43
C ASN A 562 16.62 15.81 -3.71
N GLY A 563 15.80 15.82 -2.66
CA GLY A 563 14.34 15.76 -2.76
C GLY A 563 13.72 16.98 -3.42
N ALA A 564 14.21 18.18 -3.09
CA ALA A 564 13.80 19.43 -3.73
C ALA A 564 14.15 19.44 -5.22
N TRP A 565 15.33 18.96 -5.60
CA TRP A 565 15.74 18.81 -7.00
C TRP A 565 14.76 17.91 -7.77
N ILE A 566 14.44 16.73 -7.23
CA ILE A 566 13.48 15.80 -7.82
C ILE A 566 12.09 16.45 -7.97
N LEU A 567 11.64 17.20 -6.96
CA LEU A 567 10.34 17.86 -6.99
C LEU A 567 10.29 18.91 -8.12
N VAL A 568 11.32 19.75 -8.27
CA VAL A 568 11.34 20.82 -9.27
C VAL A 568 11.46 20.27 -10.70
N PHE A 569 12.33 19.27 -10.92
CA PHE A 569 12.69 18.85 -12.28
C PHE A 569 12.01 17.55 -12.76
N GLU A 570 11.59 16.65 -11.86
CA GLU A 570 11.03 15.33 -12.24
C GLU A 570 9.51 15.24 -12.00
N SER A 571 8.93 16.07 -11.11
CA SER A 571 7.52 15.94 -10.72
C SER A 571 6.52 16.70 -11.60
N ALA A 572 7.00 17.56 -12.52
CA ALA A 572 6.14 18.31 -13.44
C ALA A 572 5.31 17.42 -14.38
N GLN A 573 5.71 16.16 -14.61
CA GLN A 573 5.02 15.22 -15.51
C GLN A 573 3.84 14.47 -14.83
N ASN A 574 3.82 14.32 -13.49
CA ASN A 574 2.82 13.51 -12.76
C ASN A 574 2.24 14.29 -11.55
N ALA A 575 1.11 14.96 -11.76
CA ALA A 575 0.48 15.84 -10.76
C ALA A 575 0.17 15.15 -9.41
N THR A 576 -0.29 13.90 -9.41
CA THR A 576 -0.67 13.16 -8.19
C THR A 576 0.52 12.65 -7.38
N GLY A 577 1.60 12.21 -8.04
CA GLY A 577 2.82 11.73 -7.35
C GLY A 577 3.68 12.86 -6.78
N GLY A 578 3.70 14.02 -7.45
CA GLY A 578 4.39 15.23 -6.98
C GLY A 578 3.83 15.77 -5.67
N ALA A 579 2.49 15.77 -5.50
CA ALA A 579 1.85 16.26 -4.28
C ALA A 579 2.22 15.43 -3.04
N ILE A 580 2.18 14.10 -3.13
CA ILE A 580 2.58 13.21 -2.02
C ILE A 580 4.06 13.42 -1.68
N ARG A 581 4.91 13.55 -2.70
CA ARG A 581 6.34 13.82 -2.54
C ARG A 581 6.61 15.16 -1.85
N ALA A 582 5.86 16.22 -2.20
CA ALA A 582 5.99 17.53 -1.56
C ALA A 582 5.62 17.48 -0.07
N ILE A 583 4.51 16.82 0.28
CA ILE A 583 4.09 16.63 1.68
C ILE A 583 5.19 15.91 2.48
N MET A 584 5.74 14.84 1.91
CA MET A 584 6.82 14.07 2.51
C MET A 584 8.08 14.90 2.74
N MET A 585 8.48 15.75 1.76
CA MET A 585 9.60 16.67 1.92
C MET A 585 9.37 17.74 2.99
N CYS A 586 8.14 18.24 3.16
CA CYS A 586 7.78 19.15 4.25
C CYS A 586 7.94 18.49 5.62
N ILE A 587 7.52 17.23 5.75
CA ILE A 587 7.67 16.44 6.96
C ILE A 587 9.16 16.22 7.28
N HIS A 588 9.97 15.88 6.27
CA HIS A 588 11.43 15.74 6.40
C HIS A 588 12.08 17.04 6.89
N ALA A 589 11.75 18.17 6.27
CA ALA A 589 12.28 19.47 6.66
C ALA A 589 11.94 19.83 8.12
N TYR A 590 10.74 19.49 8.59
CA TYR A 590 10.34 19.76 9.97
C TYR A 590 11.07 18.86 10.97
N PHE A 591 11.01 17.54 10.79
CA PHE A 591 11.55 16.60 11.80
C PHE A 591 13.07 16.44 11.72
N ASN A 592 13.64 16.25 10.53
CA ASN A 592 15.05 15.89 10.38
C ASN A 592 15.97 17.10 10.29
N ILE A 593 15.45 18.29 9.94
CA ILE A 593 16.25 19.53 9.90
C ILE A 593 15.88 20.43 11.07
N TRP A 594 14.63 20.92 11.14
CA TRP A 594 14.27 21.95 12.12
C TRP A 594 14.30 21.45 13.57
N CYS A 595 13.64 20.34 13.87
CA CYS A 595 13.61 19.78 15.22
C CYS A 595 15.00 19.35 15.70
N GLU A 596 15.80 18.70 14.85
CA GLU A 596 17.18 18.30 15.17
C GLU A 596 18.09 19.51 15.38
N ALA A 597 18.03 20.54 14.52
CA ALA A 597 18.79 21.77 14.69
C ALA A 597 18.42 22.46 16.02
N ARG A 598 17.13 22.54 16.36
CA ARG A 598 16.67 23.12 17.62
C ARG A 598 17.14 22.33 18.83
N ALA A 599 17.10 21.00 18.77
CA ALA A 599 17.60 20.13 19.83
C ALA A 599 19.10 20.29 20.03
N GLY A 600 19.87 20.24 18.94
CA GLY A 600 21.32 20.48 18.94
C GLY A 600 21.69 21.84 19.51
N TRP A 601 20.97 22.90 19.10
CA TRP A 601 21.17 24.26 19.62
C TRP A 601 20.94 24.36 21.13
N SER A 602 19.88 23.72 21.64
CA SER A 602 19.58 23.68 23.08
C SER A 602 20.69 22.99 23.87
N VAL A 603 21.19 21.85 23.40
CA VAL A 603 22.31 21.12 24.03
C VAL A 603 23.59 21.95 24.01
N PHE A 604 23.92 22.57 22.88
CA PHE A 604 25.09 23.44 22.75
C PHE A 604 25.01 24.64 23.71
N MET A 605 23.86 25.32 23.77
CA MET A 605 23.64 26.44 24.68
C MET A 605 23.78 26.03 26.16
N LYS A 606 23.21 24.88 26.54
CA LYS A 606 23.36 24.34 27.91
C LYS A 606 24.84 24.03 28.22
N ARG A 607 25.58 23.44 27.29
CA ARG A 607 27.00 23.13 27.47
C ARG A 607 27.83 24.41 27.60
N ARG A 608 27.60 25.42 26.76
CA ARG A 608 28.26 26.72 26.84
C ARG A 608 28.01 27.40 28.19
N SER A 609 26.76 27.40 28.64
CA SER A 609 26.39 27.94 29.94
C SER A 609 27.01 27.16 31.11
N ALA A 610 27.09 25.83 31.02
CA ALA A 610 27.75 25.00 32.02
C ALA A 610 29.25 25.29 32.10
N VAL A 611 29.95 25.30 30.95
CA VAL A 611 31.38 25.63 30.91
C VAL A 611 31.66 27.02 31.48
N HIS A 612 30.85 28.02 31.12
CA HIS A 612 30.99 29.38 31.66
C HIS A 612 30.78 29.44 33.19
N LYS A 613 29.77 28.72 33.72
CA LYS A 613 29.54 28.64 35.17
C LYS A 613 30.70 27.96 35.88
N ILE A 614 31.25 26.91 35.30
CA ILE A 614 32.38 26.17 35.86
C ILE A 614 33.64 27.04 35.87
N SER A 615 33.93 27.76 34.79
CA SER A 615 35.06 28.69 34.74
C SER A 615 34.92 29.89 35.67
N SER A 616 33.70 30.20 36.14
CA SER A 616 33.44 31.30 37.08
C SER A 616 33.54 30.90 38.56
N LEU A 617 33.71 29.62 38.87
CA LEU A 617 33.86 29.17 40.26
C LEU A 617 35.28 29.48 40.78
N PRO A 618 35.42 30.05 42.00
CA PRO A 618 36.73 30.32 42.59
C PRO A 618 37.47 29.02 42.93
N GLU A 619 38.78 28.99 42.68
CA GLU A 619 39.62 27.84 43.03
C GLU A 619 39.83 27.76 44.55
N ALA A 620 39.67 26.56 45.11
CA ALA A 620 39.84 26.31 46.54
C ALA A 620 41.32 26.29 46.92
N THR A 621 41.70 27.03 47.96
CA THR A 621 43.09 27.02 48.46
C THR A 621 43.40 25.74 49.24
N PRO A 622 44.65 25.22 49.20
CA PRO A 622 45.01 23.98 49.89
C PRO A 622 44.80 24.05 51.41
N ALA A 623 44.86 25.25 52.00
CA ALA A 623 44.56 25.47 53.42
C ALA A 623 43.07 25.31 53.76
N GLN A 624 42.16 25.63 52.83
CA GLN A 624 40.72 25.42 53.02
C GLN A 624 40.38 23.94 52.91
N LEU A 625 40.98 23.20 51.96
CA LEU A 625 40.76 21.76 51.80
C LEU A 625 41.18 20.95 53.05
N GLN A 626 42.30 21.30 53.68
CA GLN A 626 42.75 20.68 54.92
C GLN A 626 41.90 21.05 56.15
N ALA A 627 41.26 22.23 56.13
CA ALA A 627 40.42 22.69 57.25
C ALA A 627 39.03 22.02 57.28
N PHE A 628 38.49 21.62 56.12
CA PHE A 628 37.15 21.06 56.00
C PHE A 628 37.10 19.52 55.83
N ASP A 629 38.24 18.85 55.58
CA ASP A 629 38.36 17.39 55.39
C ASP A 629 37.34 16.85 54.36
N ASP A 630 37.23 17.57 53.24
CA ASP A 630 36.13 17.39 52.29
C ASP A 630 36.21 16.06 51.52
N VAL A 631 35.16 15.27 51.67
CA VAL A 631 34.85 14.12 50.83
C VAL A 631 33.97 14.58 49.68
N CYS A 632 34.32 14.23 48.43
CA CYS A 632 33.51 14.60 47.28
C CYS A 632 32.07 14.09 47.43
N ALA A 633 31.07 15.00 47.48
CA ALA A 633 29.65 14.64 47.66
C ALA A 633 29.06 13.77 46.53
N ILE A 634 29.81 13.56 45.44
CA ILE A 634 29.39 12.81 44.25
C ILE A 634 29.97 11.40 44.23
N CYS A 635 31.26 11.25 44.52
CA CYS A 635 31.96 9.95 44.47
C CYS A 635 32.41 9.43 45.84
N TYR A 636 32.17 10.20 46.90
CA TYR A 636 32.54 9.89 48.28
C TYR A 636 34.02 9.55 48.49
N GLN A 637 34.91 10.14 47.67
CA GLN A 637 36.37 10.01 47.78
C GLN A 637 37.00 11.25 48.42
N VAL A 638 38.11 11.04 49.16
CA VAL A 638 38.88 12.09 49.84
C VAL A 638 39.63 12.95 48.81
N ILE A 639 39.44 14.27 48.85
CA ILE A 639 40.04 15.21 47.89
C ILE A 639 41.45 15.59 48.36
N ALA A 640 42.49 14.91 47.86
CA ALA A 640 43.88 15.15 48.30
C ALA A 640 44.56 16.35 47.59
N THR A 641 44.12 16.74 46.39
CA THR A 641 44.60 17.93 45.65
C THR A 641 43.54 18.36 44.64
N PHE A 642 42.99 19.57 44.77
CA PHE A 642 42.13 20.16 43.73
C PHE A 642 43.03 20.92 42.73
N ILE A 643 43.53 20.21 41.71
CA ILE A 643 44.14 20.84 40.53
C ILE A 643 43.09 20.77 39.42
N PRO A 644 42.59 21.90 38.89
CA PRO A 644 41.60 21.89 37.83
C PRO A 644 42.30 21.62 36.50
N THR A 645 42.50 20.34 36.15
CA THR A 645 42.73 20.00 34.73
C THR A 645 41.40 19.71 34.04
N ASN A 646 40.69 20.78 33.65
CA ASN A 646 39.56 20.86 32.70
C ASN A 646 38.13 20.55 33.23
N PRO A 647 37.07 21.07 32.59
CA PRO A 647 35.83 21.55 33.20
C PRO A 647 34.73 20.47 33.25
N SER A 648 35.10 19.18 33.27
CA SER A 648 34.16 18.07 33.09
C SER A 648 33.56 17.54 34.41
N LEU A 649 34.08 17.93 35.57
CA LEU A 649 33.60 17.40 36.87
C LEU A 649 32.27 18.00 37.35
N SER A 650 31.83 19.15 36.82
CA SER A 650 30.62 19.84 37.30
C SER A 650 29.40 19.70 36.37
N SER A 651 29.46 18.88 35.31
CA SER A 651 28.25 18.53 34.52
C SER A 651 27.28 17.61 35.26
N ARG A 652 27.69 16.98 36.38
CA ARG A 652 26.79 16.17 37.22
C ARG A 652 25.82 16.96 38.10
N LEU A 653 26.00 18.27 38.26
CA LEU A 653 25.14 19.09 39.13
C LEU A 653 23.77 19.45 38.54
N LEU A 654 23.45 19.06 37.30
CA LEU A 654 22.14 19.33 36.68
C LEU A 654 21.41 18.09 36.15
N SER A 655 21.91 16.87 36.36
CA SER A 655 21.32 15.68 35.71
C SER A 655 21.02 14.47 36.61
N HIS A 656 20.98 14.60 37.93
CA HIS A 656 20.43 13.55 38.78
C HIS A 656 19.70 14.10 40.01
N PRO A 657 18.37 13.90 40.12
CA PRO A 657 17.81 13.34 41.33
C PRO A 657 18.07 11.81 41.32
N ILE A 658 18.42 11.31 42.49
CA ILE A 658 18.61 9.90 42.78
C ILE A 658 17.25 9.18 42.65
N GLY A 659 17.23 8.07 41.91
CA GLY A 659 16.36 6.93 42.18
C GLY A 659 14.85 7.16 42.14
N ASN A 660 14.30 7.46 40.95
CA ASN A 660 12.96 6.99 40.52
C ASN A 660 12.61 7.41 39.08
N VAL A 661 13.57 7.32 38.15
CA VAL A 661 13.32 7.61 36.72
C VAL A 661 14.05 6.58 35.85
N PHE A 662 13.82 5.29 36.13
CA PHE A 662 13.92 4.25 35.11
C PHE A 662 12.52 4.09 34.52
N GLY A 663 12.19 4.95 33.55
CA GLY A 663 10.87 5.01 32.91
C GLY A 663 10.34 6.44 32.89
N GLN A 664 9.87 6.91 31.72
CA GLN A 664 9.33 8.25 31.45
C GLN A 664 10.40 9.35 31.51
N ASP A 665 11.12 9.67 30.41
CA ASP A 665 10.81 10.90 29.67
C ASP A 665 11.44 10.96 28.25
N TYR A 666 11.68 9.81 27.63
CA TYR A 666 11.82 9.71 26.17
C TYR A 666 10.64 8.95 25.56
N ALA A 667 9.43 9.16 26.08
CA ALA A 667 8.22 8.91 25.32
C ALA A 667 7.97 10.09 24.37
N LEU A 668 8.88 10.28 23.40
CA LEU A 668 8.37 10.74 22.11
C LEU A 668 7.43 9.62 21.66
N PRO A 669 6.18 9.94 21.25
CA PRO A 669 5.29 8.91 20.69
C PRO A 669 6.01 8.20 19.54
N PRO A 670 5.57 7.01 19.10
CA PRO A 670 6.22 6.27 18.03
C PRO A 670 6.16 7.09 16.73
N LEU A 671 7.13 7.98 16.55
CA LEU A 671 7.33 8.86 15.40
C LEU A 671 8.40 8.26 14.46
N LEU A 672 8.88 7.05 14.75
CA LEU A 672 9.67 6.24 13.83
C LEU A 672 9.07 6.12 12.41
N PRO A 673 7.74 6.00 12.20
CA PRO A 673 7.19 6.06 10.84
C PRO A 673 7.65 7.31 10.09
N TRP A 674 7.70 8.47 10.73
CA TRP A 674 7.94 9.75 10.07
C TRP A 674 9.42 10.06 9.82
N ARG A 675 10.34 9.58 10.68
CA ARG A 675 11.78 9.73 10.44
C ARG A 675 12.29 8.90 9.26
N LEU A 676 11.60 7.79 8.96
CA LEU A 676 11.96 6.86 7.86
C LEU A 676 11.12 7.06 6.60
N LEU A 677 10.08 7.88 6.67
CA LEU A 677 9.25 8.30 5.56
C LEU A 677 9.83 9.48 4.77
N ALA A 678 11.08 9.88 5.03
CA ALA A 678 11.79 10.98 4.38
C ALA A 678 12.63 10.54 3.17
#